data_AF-A0A933U301-F1
#
_entry.id   AF-A0A933U301-F1
#
_cell.length_a   1.000
_cell.length_b   1.000
_cell.length_c   1.000
_cell.angle_alpha   90.00
_cell.angle_beta   90.00
_cell.angle_gamma   90.00
#
_symmetry.space_group_name_H-M   'P 1'
#
loop_
_entity.id
_entity.type
_entity.pdbx_description
1 polymer ?
#
loop_
_entity_poly.entity_id
_entity_poly.type
_entity_poly.pdbx_seq_one_letter_code
_entity_poly.pdbx_strand_id
1 'polypeptide(L)'
;MLALLASCFLVAAGRAQDEVLTSLCGSRVCLECHVAKGRAQACTLEPIPEHAASWRALRKEPAAHIAALTGTTEPPTESSLCLGCHTSGADLGSRWWQTSFDNREGVQCEGCHGPGSDHVRARRAGTPGEVPPPLGIRKGERSFCDDCHRPRPSHDLVLAKSWRLAPEDREYKTPVNLAVAPDGRRLFVVGEHSNSLLVLDVASGALVREIPVGQRPHDVALSPDGSRVYVSNRFSHSVTVIDGASFERVGEVPVGDDPHGLVVSPSGADVFVVDTGEDAISVVDARSLTESRRLVAGRAPWSLALRADGRSLVATSLRPLSAPFRTEPRSELTEIALGANVARARPAVEGATMMMGIAAVPGRDVLLFTLTRPKNLVPITRLAQGWVETFGLGVLWPDGRVDQLLLDEPGRAFPDPEDVAVSPDGRFAVVSSGGADELALVDVERLLHTLESSSDEQRARVLPNHLGRSAEFVLRRLHVGANPRGLVFAPNGRELYVAEALEDAVAVVSMPEFTLTRRLDLGGPRVTTELREGERLFHDATVTQGRQLSCRTCHPDGHIDGLAFDIEADGLGLHPVDNRSLRGIFDTPPFKWEGTNPSLERQCGPRFAVFFTRLDPFTPDELAALVRYLSTIERPPNPHRAADGLTPRQRRGKAVFERARANDGDELPLEKRCTTCHGSAYHESGAVQDVGTTMWFDAAMEVEDPDLEDESDFGPMGIALYQDVLDLARRFDTPMLRNVYASPPYLHNGAVRTLEEIWTRFNLYQGHGMTHDLTRGQLNDLVAYLKAL
;
A
#
# COMPACT_ATOMS: atom_id res chain seq x y z
N MET A 1 40.78 -56.43 -25.05
CA MET A 1 42.16 -55.95 -25.27
C MET A 1 42.12 -54.94 -26.43
N LEU A 2 43.05 -53.97 -26.43
CA LEU A 2 43.15 -52.77 -27.28
C LEU A 2 42.46 -52.73 -28.67
N ALA A 3 41.86 -51.56 -28.96
CA ALA A 3 41.96 -50.78 -30.23
C ALA A 3 41.37 -51.33 -31.56
N LEU A 4 41.28 -50.54 -32.66
CA LEU A 4 40.75 -49.18 -32.96
C LEU A 4 41.00 -48.91 -34.47
N LEU A 5 40.22 -48.02 -35.12
CA LEU A 5 40.41 -47.46 -36.49
C LEU A 5 40.14 -48.42 -37.70
N ALA A 6 39.79 -47.97 -38.92
CA ALA A 6 39.05 -46.78 -39.41
C ALA A 6 38.78 -46.90 -40.94
N SER A 7 37.81 -46.13 -41.47
CA SER A 7 37.52 -45.88 -42.93
C SER A 7 36.96 -47.07 -43.74
N CYS A 8 35.84 -47.02 -44.48
CA CYS A 8 35.33 -46.08 -45.51
C CYS A 8 36.16 -46.10 -46.81
N PHE A 9 35.61 -46.14 -48.03
CA PHE A 9 34.24 -45.84 -48.54
C PHE A 9 33.65 -47.06 -49.36
N LEU A 10 32.77 -47.05 -50.39
CA LEU A 10 32.29 -46.01 -51.33
C LEU A 10 30.97 -46.40 -52.10
N VAL A 11 29.99 -45.48 -52.13
CA VAL A 11 28.83 -45.25 -53.05
C VAL A 11 28.05 -46.41 -53.70
N ALA A 12 26.72 -46.39 -53.50
CA ALA A 12 25.70 -46.68 -54.51
C ALA A 12 24.52 -45.67 -54.40
N ALA A 13 23.88 -45.29 -55.50
CA ALA A 13 22.75 -44.34 -55.52
C ALA A 13 21.58 -44.91 -56.33
N GLY A 14 20.35 -44.92 -55.76
CA GLY A 14 19.26 -45.78 -56.29
C GLY A 14 17.80 -45.41 -56.02
N ARG A 15 17.50 -44.21 -55.48
CA ARG A 15 16.16 -43.55 -55.38
C ARG A 15 14.96 -44.25 -54.70
N ALA A 16 14.34 -43.47 -53.80
CA ALA A 16 12.89 -43.31 -53.62
C ALA A 16 12.04 -44.45 -52.99
N GLN A 17 11.93 -44.40 -51.66
CA GLN A 17 10.64 -44.14 -51.03
C GLN A 17 10.80 -42.95 -50.06
N ASP A 18 9.77 -42.12 -49.94
CA ASP A 18 9.78 -40.93 -49.09
C ASP A 18 9.30 -41.27 -47.66
N GLU A 19 9.99 -40.75 -46.65
CA GLU A 19 9.32 -40.33 -45.41
C GLU A 19 10.04 -39.10 -44.82
N VAL A 20 9.26 -38.10 -44.39
CA VAL A 20 9.73 -36.72 -44.24
C VAL A 20 10.34 -36.48 -42.85
N LEU A 21 11.63 -36.79 -42.70
CA LEU A 21 12.45 -36.40 -41.53
C LEU A 21 13.08 -35.00 -41.72
N THR A 22 12.25 -34.00 -42.04
CA THR A 22 12.64 -32.58 -42.04
C THR A 22 11.60 -31.72 -41.34
N SER A 23 12.10 -30.69 -40.63
CA SER A 23 11.37 -29.58 -39.99
C SER A 23 10.51 -29.90 -38.74
N LEU A 24 11.19 -30.24 -37.64
CA LEU A 24 10.87 -29.78 -36.28
C LEU A 24 12.16 -29.24 -35.66
N CYS A 25 12.14 -28.07 -35.01
CA CYS A 25 13.37 -27.34 -34.64
C CYS A 25 13.25 -26.59 -33.31
N GLY A 26 13.74 -27.19 -32.22
CA GLY A 26 13.96 -26.47 -30.96
C GLY A 26 15.00 -25.35 -31.08
N SER A 27 14.94 -24.41 -30.14
CA SER A 27 15.69 -23.15 -30.13
C SER A 27 17.19 -23.35 -30.31
N ARG A 28 17.76 -24.40 -29.69
CA ARG A 28 19.18 -24.76 -29.81
C ARG A 28 19.61 -25.08 -31.26
N VAL A 29 18.80 -25.81 -32.02
CA VAL A 29 19.12 -26.17 -33.42
C VAL A 29 19.06 -24.93 -34.34
N CYS A 30 18.10 -24.05 -34.09
CA CYS A 30 18.00 -22.76 -34.78
C CYS A 30 19.25 -21.89 -34.52
N LEU A 31 19.67 -21.79 -33.25
CA LEU A 31 20.86 -21.04 -32.85
C LEU A 31 22.14 -21.60 -33.49
N GLU A 32 22.39 -22.91 -33.35
CA GLU A 32 23.56 -23.59 -33.94
C GLU A 32 23.63 -23.36 -35.46
N CYS A 33 22.49 -23.48 -36.16
CA CYS A 33 22.41 -23.27 -37.61
C CYS A 33 22.61 -21.80 -38.03
N HIS A 34 22.16 -20.84 -37.22
CA HIS A 34 22.32 -19.40 -37.50
C HIS A 34 23.73 -18.89 -37.16
N VAL A 35 24.35 -19.39 -36.09
CA VAL A 35 25.75 -19.14 -35.76
C VAL A 35 26.65 -19.67 -36.89
N ALA A 36 26.45 -20.92 -37.33
CA ALA A 36 27.21 -21.52 -38.44
C ALA A 36 27.04 -20.78 -39.80
N LYS A 37 26.00 -19.94 -39.94
CA LYS A 37 25.75 -19.10 -41.13
C LYS A 37 26.16 -17.64 -40.95
N GLY A 38 26.83 -17.29 -39.84
CA GLY A 38 27.25 -15.91 -39.55
C GLY A 38 26.09 -14.95 -39.24
N ARG A 39 24.94 -15.46 -38.78
CA ARG A 39 23.68 -14.72 -38.58
C ARG A 39 23.17 -14.80 -37.13
N ALA A 40 24.07 -14.88 -36.15
CA ALA A 40 23.72 -15.01 -34.73
C ALA A 40 22.75 -13.91 -34.25
N GLN A 41 22.96 -12.67 -34.68
CA GLN A 41 22.10 -11.50 -34.36
C GLN A 41 20.66 -11.60 -34.91
N ALA A 42 20.38 -12.54 -35.83
CA ALA A 42 19.06 -12.70 -36.43
C ALA A 42 18.16 -13.73 -35.70
N CYS A 43 18.61 -14.30 -34.58
CA CYS A 43 17.83 -15.21 -33.72
C CYS A 43 17.23 -14.50 -32.51
N THR A 44 16.46 -13.42 -32.74
CA THR A 44 15.55 -12.87 -31.72
C THR A 44 14.37 -13.83 -31.53
N LEU A 45 14.47 -14.72 -30.53
CA LEU A 45 13.42 -15.67 -30.13
C LEU A 45 12.33 -14.98 -29.29
N GLU A 46 11.60 -14.05 -29.89
CA GLU A 46 10.42 -13.42 -29.28
C GLU A 46 9.30 -13.16 -30.32
N PRO A 47 8.03 -13.07 -29.88
CA PRO A 47 7.57 -13.18 -28.50
C PRO A 47 7.42 -14.63 -28.04
N ILE A 48 7.71 -14.88 -26.76
CA ILE A 48 7.38 -16.12 -26.08
C ILE A 48 5.84 -16.26 -26.02
N PRO A 49 5.24 -17.34 -26.53
CA PRO A 49 3.78 -17.51 -26.51
C PRO A 49 3.20 -17.54 -25.10
N GLU A 50 1.93 -17.16 -24.95
CA GLU A 50 1.20 -17.18 -23.66
C GLU A 50 1.30 -18.54 -22.96
N HIS A 51 1.24 -19.64 -23.72
CA HIS A 51 1.43 -21.02 -23.22
C HIS A 51 2.80 -21.29 -22.58
N ALA A 52 3.86 -20.59 -22.99
CA ALA A 52 5.19 -20.72 -22.38
C ALA A 52 5.36 -19.83 -21.13
N ALA A 53 4.45 -18.88 -20.88
CA ALA A 53 4.32 -18.25 -19.56
C ALA A 53 3.77 -19.26 -18.53
N SER A 54 2.91 -20.21 -18.93
CA SER A 54 2.44 -21.31 -18.07
C SER A 54 3.59 -22.17 -17.55
N TRP A 55 4.63 -22.41 -18.36
CA TRP A 55 5.85 -23.10 -17.90
C TRP A 55 6.66 -22.27 -16.90
N ARG A 56 6.78 -20.95 -17.12
CA ARG A 56 7.43 -20.04 -16.16
C ARG A 56 6.71 -20.01 -14.81
N ALA A 57 5.38 -20.17 -14.79
CA ALA A 57 4.61 -20.24 -13.54
C ALA A 57 5.02 -21.43 -12.65
N LEU A 58 5.40 -22.58 -13.23
CA LEU A 58 5.89 -23.75 -12.46
C LEU A 58 7.23 -23.54 -11.76
N ARG A 59 7.93 -22.44 -12.05
CA ARG A 59 9.18 -22.04 -11.35
C ARG A 59 8.95 -21.02 -10.24
N LYS A 60 7.72 -20.55 -10.03
CA LYS A 60 7.38 -19.67 -8.90
C LYS A 60 7.00 -20.49 -7.66
N GLU A 61 7.32 -19.98 -6.48
CA GLU A 61 7.04 -20.63 -5.18
C GLU A 61 5.56 -21.06 -4.99
N PRO A 62 4.53 -20.30 -5.42
CA PRO A 62 3.14 -20.77 -5.37
C PRO A 62 2.88 -22.10 -6.10
N ALA A 63 3.64 -22.44 -7.14
CA ALA A 63 3.50 -23.74 -7.81
C ALA A 63 4.03 -24.89 -6.94
N ALA A 64 5.05 -24.66 -6.10
CA ALA A 64 5.54 -25.63 -5.14
C ALA A 64 4.54 -25.82 -3.98
N HIS A 65 3.92 -24.74 -3.51
CA HIS A 65 2.82 -24.80 -2.54
C HIS A 65 1.62 -25.60 -3.10
N ILE A 66 1.21 -25.33 -4.35
CA ILE A 66 0.11 -26.06 -5.02
C ILE A 66 0.48 -27.54 -5.26
N ALA A 67 1.73 -27.86 -5.57
CA ALA A 67 2.21 -29.23 -5.67
C ALA A 67 2.09 -29.96 -4.32
N ALA A 68 2.53 -29.35 -3.22
CA ALA A 68 2.38 -29.91 -1.88
C ALA A 68 0.90 -30.15 -1.49
N LEU A 69 0.03 -29.16 -1.72
CA LEU A 69 -1.43 -29.29 -1.46
C LEU A 69 -2.12 -30.37 -2.30
N THR A 70 -1.56 -30.75 -3.45
CA THR A 70 -2.07 -31.83 -4.30
C THR A 70 -1.42 -33.20 -4.02
N GLY A 71 -0.59 -33.31 -2.96
CA GLY A 71 0.09 -34.54 -2.59
C GLY A 71 1.28 -34.91 -3.48
N THR A 72 1.79 -33.94 -4.26
CA THR A 72 2.93 -34.13 -5.17
C THR A 72 4.23 -34.02 -4.40
N THR A 73 5.06 -35.07 -4.42
CA THR A 73 6.39 -35.11 -3.76
C THR A 73 7.55 -34.69 -4.68
N GLU A 74 7.27 -34.46 -5.96
CA GLU A 74 8.23 -34.06 -7.00
C GLU A 74 8.18 -32.52 -7.19
N PRO A 75 9.30 -31.86 -7.59
CA PRO A 75 9.27 -30.44 -7.95
C PRO A 75 8.21 -30.15 -9.03
N PRO A 76 7.54 -28.98 -9.06
CA PRO A 76 6.48 -28.72 -10.03
C PRO A 76 6.95 -28.81 -11.50
N THR A 77 8.22 -28.53 -11.76
CA THR A 77 8.88 -28.67 -13.07
C THR A 77 9.17 -30.11 -13.50
N GLU A 78 8.99 -31.08 -12.60
CA GLU A 78 9.32 -32.50 -12.80
C GLU A 78 8.07 -33.39 -12.60
N SER A 79 7.14 -32.93 -11.74
CA SER A 79 5.83 -33.53 -11.51
C SER A 79 5.01 -33.69 -12.79
N SER A 80 4.67 -34.94 -13.11
CA SER A 80 3.77 -35.28 -14.21
C SER A 80 2.37 -34.63 -14.10
N LEU A 81 1.88 -34.37 -12.88
CA LEU A 81 0.60 -33.69 -12.63
C LEU A 81 0.66 -32.22 -13.02
N CYS A 82 1.73 -31.53 -12.65
CA CYS A 82 1.97 -30.11 -12.96
C CYS A 82 2.33 -29.93 -14.44
N LEU A 83 3.29 -30.70 -14.95
CA LEU A 83 3.65 -30.74 -16.37
C LEU A 83 2.44 -30.99 -17.26
N GLY A 84 1.56 -31.93 -16.88
CA GLY A 84 0.33 -32.27 -17.60
C GLY A 84 -0.73 -31.16 -17.68
N CYS A 85 -0.51 -30.00 -17.06
CA CYS A 85 -1.35 -28.81 -17.19
C CYS A 85 -0.59 -27.56 -17.70
N HIS A 86 0.76 -27.57 -17.70
CA HIS A 86 1.61 -26.40 -18.01
C HIS A 86 2.63 -26.63 -19.14
N THR A 87 2.73 -27.86 -19.66
CA THR A 87 3.55 -28.22 -20.83
C THR A 87 2.77 -29.11 -21.79
N SER A 88 2.97 -28.92 -23.09
CA SER A 88 2.35 -29.73 -24.15
C SER A 88 3.05 -31.09 -24.26
N GLY A 89 2.30 -32.20 -24.19
CA GLY A 89 2.80 -33.55 -24.46
C GLY A 89 3.45 -34.27 -23.27
N ALA A 90 3.21 -33.84 -22.03
CA ALA A 90 3.68 -34.53 -20.82
C ALA A 90 3.20 -35.99 -20.71
N ASP A 91 2.07 -36.29 -21.36
CA ASP A 91 1.40 -37.58 -21.48
C ASP A 91 2.02 -38.55 -22.51
N LEU A 92 2.90 -38.07 -23.41
CA LEU A 92 3.55 -38.90 -24.44
C LEU A 92 4.60 -39.87 -23.87
N GLY A 93 4.99 -39.68 -22.60
CA GLY A 93 5.90 -40.53 -21.85
C GLY A 93 7.36 -40.47 -22.32
N SER A 94 8.25 -41.09 -21.53
CA SER A 94 9.71 -41.00 -21.69
C SER A 94 10.32 -41.70 -22.91
N ARG A 95 9.50 -42.05 -23.92
CA ARG A 95 9.90 -42.81 -25.12
C ARG A 95 10.09 -41.96 -26.37
N TRP A 96 9.74 -40.68 -26.35
CA TRP A 96 9.79 -39.79 -27.52
C TRP A 96 10.52 -38.45 -27.28
N TRP A 97 11.50 -38.44 -26.36
CA TRP A 97 12.43 -37.32 -26.21
C TRP A 97 13.30 -37.17 -27.46
N GLN A 98 12.87 -36.34 -28.41
CA GLN A 98 13.67 -36.00 -29.58
C GLN A 98 14.89 -35.16 -29.15
N THR A 99 16.04 -35.36 -29.78
CA THR A 99 17.32 -34.69 -29.48
C THR A 99 17.31 -33.16 -29.64
N SER A 100 16.20 -32.61 -30.14
CA SER A 100 15.91 -31.21 -30.40
C SER A 100 14.88 -30.59 -29.46
N PHE A 101 14.38 -31.30 -28.44
CA PHE A 101 13.41 -30.78 -27.46
C PHE A 101 13.92 -30.95 -26.01
N ASP A 102 13.72 -29.91 -25.20
CA ASP A 102 14.02 -29.88 -23.78
C ASP A 102 12.84 -29.24 -23.03
N ASN A 103 12.31 -29.89 -22.00
CA ASN A 103 11.14 -29.37 -21.26
C ASN A 103 11.43 -28.00 -20.64
N ARG A 104 12.69 -27.64 -20.39
CA ARG A 104 13.12 -26.34 -19.88
C ARG A 104 12.88 -25.20 -20.87
N GLU A 105 12.80 -25.47 -22.17
CA GLU A 105 12.45 -24.50 -23.22
C GLU A 105 10.93 -24.17 -23.26
N GLY A 106 10.09 -25.00 -22.63
CA GLY A 106 8.65 -24.74 -22.45
C GLY A 106 7.75 -25.47 -23.46
N VAL A 107 6.66 -24.80 -23.89
CA VAL A 107 5.63 -25.38 -24.76
C VAL A 107 6.07 -25.36 -26.23
N GLN A 108 6.18 -26.55 -26.85
CA GLN A 108 6.30 -26.64 -28.30
C GLN A 108 4.94 -26.33 -28.96
N CYS A 109 4.82 -25.11 -29.51
CA CYS A 109 3.76 -24.82 -30.47
C CYS A 109 3.85 -25.73 -31.72
N GLU A 110 5.04 -26.25 -32.01
CA GLU A 110 5.32 -27.06 -33.22
C GLU A 110 4.58 -28.40 -33.23
N GLY A 111 4.26 -28.98 -32.06
CA GLY A 111 3.46 -30.19 -31.94
C GLY A 111 1.98 -30.02 -32.35
N CYS A 112 1.45 -28.80 -32.29
CA CYS A 112 0.06 -28.47 -32.64
C CYS A 112 -0.07 -27.71 -33.97
N HIS A 113 0.96 -26.97 -34.39
CA HIS A 113 0.91 -26.02 -35.51
C HIS A 113 2.05 -26.15 -36.52
N GLY A 114 3.00 -27.07 -36.31
CA GLY A 114 4.21 -27.17 -37.12
C GLY A 114 5.22 -26.03 -36.84
N PRO A 115 6.37 -26.04 -37.53
CA PRO A 115 7.51 -25.20 -37.17
C PRO A 115 7.22 -23.69 -37.25
N GLY A 116 7.65 -22.95 -36.23
CA GLY A 116 7.17 -21.59 -35.95
C GLY A 116 7.55 -20.51 -36.98
N SER A 117 8.48 -20.80 -37.91
CA SER A 117 9.00 -19.83 -38.88
C SER A 117 7.95 -19.21 -39.81
N ASP A 118 6.91 -19.99 -40.12
CA ASP A 118 6.02 -19.65 -41.24
C ASP A 118 4.85 -18.76 -40.80
N HIS A 119 4.44 -18.86 -39.54
CA HIS A 119 3.43 -17.98 -38.93
C HIS A 119 3.92 -16.53 -38.82
N VAL A 120 5.23 -16.32 -38.58
CA VAL A 120 5.86 -15.00 -38.52
C VAL A 120 5.85 -14.30 -39.90
N ARG A 121 5.96 -15.06 -40.99
CA ARG A 121 5.91 -14.53 -42.35
C ARG A 121 4.49 -14.17 -42.78
N ALA A 122 3.51 -15.01 -42.48
CA ALA A 122 2.11 -14.77 -42.84
C ALA A 122 1.57 -13.45 -42.26
N ARG A 123 1.82 -13.16 -40.97
CA ARG A 123 1.38 -11.90 -40.33
C ARG A 123 2.01 -10.63 -40.92
N ARG A 124 3.16 -10.72 -41.61
CA ARG A 124 3.77 -9.56 -42.31
C ARG A 124 3.24 -9.33 -43.73
N ALA A 125 2.44 -10.26 -44.29
CA ALA A 125 1.97 -10.19 -45.69
C ALA A 125 0.60 -9.51 -45.88
N GLY A 126 -0.16 -9.28 -44.80
CA GLY A 126 -1.37 -8.43 -44.83
C GLY A 126 -2.65 -9.06 -45.42
N THR A 127 -2.62 -10.32 -45.87
CA THR A 127 -3.77 -11.03 -46.44
C THR A 127 -4.51 -11.86 -45.36
N PRO A 128 -5.78 -11.54 -45.03
CA PRO A 128 -6.57 -12.34 -44.10
C PRO A 128 -7.27 -13.50 -44.82
N GLY A 129 -6.83 -14.73 -44.55
CA GLY A 129 -7.44 -15.97 -45.06
C GLY A 129 -6.45 -16.87 -45.80
N GLU A 130 -6.73 -18.17 -45.77
CA GLU A 130 -6.11 -19.22 -46.61
C GLU A 130 -4.57 -19.28 -46.63
N VAL A 131 -3.97 -19.55 -45.48
CA VAL A 131 -2.70 -20.30 -45.42
C VAL A 131 -3.04 -21.79 -45.36
N PRO A 132 -2.63 -22.63 -46.35
CA PRO A 132 -2.76 -24.08 -46.25
C PRO A 132 -1.90 -24.61 -45.08
N PRO A 133 -2.39 -25.57 -44.28
CA PRO A 133 -1.55 -26.17 -43.24
C PRO A 133 -0.34 -26.90 -43.87
N PRO A 134 0.85 -26.87 -43.22
CA PRO A 134 2.00 -27.64 -43.65
C PRO A 134 1.69 -29.13 -43.91
N LEU A 135 2.33 -29.69 -44.94
CA LEU A 135 2.19 -31.10 -45.32
C LEU A 135 2.50 -32.03 -44.14
N GLY A 136 1.46 -32.62 -43.56
CA GLY A 136 1.55 -33.57 -42.45
C GLY A 136 0.61 -33.27 -41.28
N ILE A 137 0.19 -32.01 -41.08
CA ILE A 137 -0.67 -31.65 -39.94
C ILE A 137 -2.10 -32.15 -40.18
N ARG A 138 -2.48 -33.22 -39.48
CA ARG A 138 -3.90 -33.54 -39.27
C ARG A 138 -4.50 -32.44 -38.40
N LYS A 139 -5.62 -31.83 -38.81
CA LYS A 139 -6.45 -31.08 -37.87
C LYS A 139 -6.87 -32.04 -36.75
N GLY A 140 -6.44 -31.75 -35.53
CA GLY A 140 -6.99 -32.41 -34.35
C GLY A 140 -8.49 -32.18 -34.29
N GLU A 141 -9.25 -33.22 -33.95
CA GLU A 141 -10.64 -33.06 -33.55
C GLU A 141 -10.71 -32.26 -32.24
N ARG A 142 -11.88 -31.72 -31.90
CA ARG A 142 -12.05 -30.85 -30.72
C ARG A 142 -11.55 -31.52 -29.42
N SER A 143 -11.70 -32.84 -29.31
CA SER A 143 -11.15 -33.69 -28.26
C SER A 143 -9.67 -33.44 -27.96
N PHE A 144 -8.85 -33.19 -28.99
CA PHE A 144 -7.41 -32.90 -28.85
C PHE A 144 -7.14 -31.54 -28.17
N CYS A 145 -8.06 -30.59 -28.29
CA CYS A 145 -8.03 -29.35 -27.51
C CYS A 145 -8.64 -29.56 -26.12
N ASP A 146 -9.72 -30.34 -26.02
CA ASP A 146 -10.44 -30.57 -24.77
C ASP A 146 -9.57 -31.32 -23.71
N ASP A 147 -8.59 -32.14 -24.09
CA ASP A 147 -7.67 -32.77 -23.11
C ASP A 147 -6.80 -31.75 -22.32
N CYS A 148 -6.38 -30.65 -22.97
CA CYS A 148 -5.66 -29.55 -22.33
C CYS A 148 -6.60 -28.52 -21.69
N HIS A 149 -7.73 -28.21 -22.32
CA HIS A 149 -8.66 -27.15 -21.89
C HIS A 149 -9.83 -27.60 -21.01
N ARG A 150 -10.01 -28.91 -20.75
CA ARG A 150 -10.97 -29.39 -19.76
C ARG A 150 -10.64 -28.86 -18.35
N PRO A 151 -11.64 -28.52 -17.52
CA PRO A 151 -11.42 -28.22 -16.11
C PRO A 151 -10.61 -29.32 -15.42
N ARG A 152 -9.54 -28.93 -14.72
CA ARG A 152 -8.65 -29.81 -13.97
C ARG A 152 -8.92 -29.59 -12.48
N PRO A 153 -9.28 -30.64 -11.70
CA PRO A 153 -9.69 -30.48 -10.29
C PRO A 153 -8.68 -29.79 -9.38
N SER A 154 -7.39 -29.77 -9.74
CA SER A 154 -6.35 -29.02 -9.03
C SER A 154 -6.62 -27.51 -8.98
N HIS A 155 -7.10 -26.91 -10.07
CA HIS A 155 -7.45 -25.49 -10.08
C HIS A 155 -8.73 -25.21 -9.29
N ASP A 156 -9.74 -26.08 -9.37
CA ASP A 156 -10.95 -25.92 -8.56
C ASP A 156 -10.65 -26.05 -7.05
N LEU A 157 -9.78 -26.99 -6.65
CA LEU A 157 -9.36 -27.16 -5.25
C LEU A 157 -8.58 -25.96 -4.70
N VAL A 158 -7.79 -25.28 -5.52
CA VAL A 158 -7.05 -24.06 -5.13
C VAL A 158 -7.99 -22.85 -5.12
N LEU A 159 -8.67 -22.57 -6.24
CA LEU A 159 -9.50 -21.38 -6.44
C LEU A 159 -10.78 -21.35 -5.57
N ALA A 160 -11.25 -22.51 -5.11
CA ALA A 160 -12.41 -22.61 -4.22
C ALA A 160 -12.07 -22.53 -2.72
N LYS A 161 -10.79 -22.47 -2.32
CA LYS A 161 -10.40 -22.46 -0.90
C LYS A 161 -9.58 -21.26 -0.43
N SER A 162 -8.52 -20.85 -1.13
CA SER A 162 -7.51 -19.98 -0.49
C SER A 162 -7.76 -18.46 -0.56
N TRP A 163 -8.52 -17.94 -1.54
CA TRP A 163 -8.51 -16.47 -1.83
C TRP A 163 -9.87 -15.77 -1.94
N ARG A 164 -10.96 -16.42 -1.52
CA ARG A 164 -12.25 -15.74 -1.37
C ARG A 164 -12.45 -15.35 0.10
N LEU A 165 -12.96 -14.15 0.35
CA LEU A 165 -13.59 -13.81 1.63
C LEU A 165 -14.73 -14.81 1.87
N ALA A 166 -14.75 -15.43 3.04
CA ALA A 166 -15.86 -16.26 3.52
C ALA A 166 -17.15 -15.43 3.59
N PRO A 167 -18.34 -16.05 3.68
CA PRO A 167 -19.57 -15.32 4.00
C PRO A 167 -19.43 -14.48 5.28
N GLU A 168 -18.88 -15.09 6.33
CA GLU A 168 -18.70 -14.54 7.66
C GLU A 168 -17.72 -13.35 7.66
N ASP A 169 -16.65 -13.41 6.84
CA ASP A 169 -15.68 -12.31 6.65
C ASP A 169 -16.36 -11.00 6.18
N ARG A 170 -17.54 -11.08 5.55
CA ARG A 170 -18.29 -9.94 4.97
C ARG A 170 -19.42 -9.43 5.85
N GLU A 171 -19.75 -10.17 6.91
CA GLU A 171 -20.83 -9.80 7.83
C GLU A 171 -20.35 -8.84 8.92
N TYR A 172 -19.02 -8.70 9.09
CA TYR A 172 -18.43 -7.76 10.03
C TYR A 172 -18.80 -6.30 9.73
N LYS A 173 -18.87 -5.49 10.78
CA LYS A 173 -19.17 -4.05 10.71
C LYS A 173 -17.90 -3.22 10.59
N THR A 174 -16.87 -3.52 11.39
CA THR A 174 -15.68 -2.68 11.63
C THR A 174 -16.05 -1.23 11.97
N PRO A 175 -16.50 -0.93 13.21
CA PRO A 175 -16.84 0.44 13.61
C PRO A 175 -15.59 1.33 13.70
N VAL A 176 -15.56 2.42 12.94
CA VAL A 176 -14.39 3.32 12.84
C VAL A 176 -14.58 4.67 13.52
N ASN A 177 -15.70 5.37 13.28
CA ASN A 177 -16.06 6.58 14.01
C ASN A 177 -17.55 6.65 14.36
N LEU A 178 -17.91 7.56 15.26
CA LEU A 178 -19.24 7.67 15.84
C LEU A 178 -19.59 9.09 16.32
N ALA A 179 -20.87 9.45 16.23
CA ALA A 179 -21.39 10.73 16.71
C ALA A 179 -22.70 10.56 17.48
N VAL A 180 -22.89 11.40 18.51
CA VAL A 180 -24.10 11.41 19.33
C VAL A 180 -25.05 12.53 18.88
N ALA A 181 -26.36 12.26 18.89
CA ALA A 181 -27.36 13.29 18.62
C ALA A 181 -27.33 14.41 19.67
N PRO A 182 -27.67 15.67 19.32
CA PRO A 182 -27.76 16.78 20.28
C PRO A 182 -28.71 16.54 21.46
N ASP A 183 -29.70 15.64 21.31
CA ASP A 183 -30.62 15.26 22.39
C ASP A 183 -30.09 14.14 23.31
N GLY A 184 -28.93 13.55 22.98
CA GLY A 184 -28.32 12.43 23.70
C GLY A 184 -29.05 11.08 23.58
N ARG A 185 -30.04 10.94 22.71
CA ARG A 185 -30.89 9.74 22.62
C ARG A 185 -30.48 8.78 21.51
N ARG A 186 -29.76 9.25 20.50
CA ARG A 186 -29.27 8.45 19.38
C ARG A 186 -27.76 8.50 19.28
N LEU A 187 -27.15 7.35 19.01
CA LEU A 187 -25.75 7.21 18.64
C LEU A 187 -25.69 6.70 17.19
N PHE A 188 -24.88 7.35 16.37
CA PHE A 188 -24.63 7.00 14.98
C PHE A 188 -23.19 6.46 14.90
N VAL A 189 -23.01 5.28 14.30
CA VAL A 189 -21.72 4.57 14.25
C VAL A 189 -21.46 4.12 12.81
N VAL A 190 -20.28 4.44 12.29
CA VAL A 190 -19.87 4.12 10.93
C VAL A 190 -19.22 2.74 10.90
N GLY A 191 -19.85 1.78 10.21
CA GLY A 191 -19.27 0.45 9.96
C GLY A 191 -18.58 0.42 8.59
N GLU A 192 -17.24 0.51 8.58
CA GLU A 192 -16.47 0.62 7.34
C GLU A 192 -16.63 -0.63 6.46
N HIS A 193 -16.56 -1.82 7.05
CA HIS A 193 -16.63 -3.08 6.30
C HIS A 193 -18.06 -3.38 5.83
N SER A 194 -19.07 -3.08 6.65
CA SER A 194 -20.48 -3.29 6.29
C SER A 194 -21.01 -2.27 5.28
N ASN A 195 -20.25 -1.19 5.00
CA ASN A 195 -20.67 -0.08 4.15
C ASN A 195 -21.98 0.56 4.66
N SER A 196 -22.09 0.74 5.98
CA SER A 196 -23.32 1.17 6.63
C SER A 196 -23.11 2.22 7.72
N LEU A 197 -24.17 2.99 7.99
CA LEU A 197 -24.35 3.74 9.22
C LEU A 197 -25.32 2.99 10.13
N LEU A 198 -24.85 2.62 11.33
CA LEU A 198 -25.64 1.98 12.38
C LEU A 198 -26.17 3.03 13.34
N VAL A 199 -27.46 2.95 13.68
CA VAL A 199 -28.15 3.91 14.57
C VAL A 199 -28.65 3.17 15.79
N LEU A 200 -28.18 3.55 16.98
CA LEU A 200 -28.53 2.92 18.25
C LEU A 200 -29.37 3.85 19.13
N ASP A 201 -30.28 3.27 19.92
CA ASP A 201 -30.97 3.95 21.01
C ASP A 201 -30.11 3.88 22.28
N VAL A 202 -29.64 5.03 22.77
CA VAL A 202 -28.65 5.12 23.87
C VAL A 202 -29.15 4.49 25.17
N ALA A 203 -30.44 4.62 25.48
CA ALA A 203 -31.02 4.11 26.72
C ALA A 203 -31.07 2.57 26.74
N SER A 204 -31.70 1.98 25.73
CA SER A 204 -31.82 0.51 25.60
C SER A 204 -30.52 -0.17 25.17
N GLY A 205 -29.65 0.54 24.44
CA GLY A 205 -28.48 -0.03 23.77
C GLY A 205 -28.82 -0.80 22.48
N ALA A 206 -30.06 -0.75 22.01
CA ALA A 206 -30.51 -1.52 20.85
C ALA A 206 -30.21 -0.83 19.52
N LEU A 207 -29.82 -1.62 18.51
CA LEU A 207 -29.75 -1.19 17.12
C LEU A 207 -31.17 -0.87 16.61
N VAL A 208 -31.41 0.40 16.29
CA VAL A 208 -32.68 0.93 15.76
C VAL A 208 -32.73 0.80 14.24
N ARG A 209 -31.60 1.03 13.57
CA ARG A 209 -31.50 0.98 12.11
C ARG A 209 -30.07 0.71 11.66
N GLU A 210 -29.92 -0.09 10.61
CA GLU A 210 -28.73 -0.12 9.76
C GLU A 210 -29.11 0.53 8.42
N ILE A 211 -28.26 1.45 7.93
CA ILE A 211 -28.51 2.28 6.75
C ILE A 211 -27.36 2.07 5.76
N PRO A 212 -27.58 1.48 4.58
CA PRO A 212 -26.55 1.40 3.55
C PRO A 212 -26.11 2.79 3.08
N VAL A 213 -24.80 3.00 3.03
CA VAL A 213 -24.15 4.25 2.55
C VAL A 213 -23.27 3.94 1.34
N GLY A 214 -22.27 4.78 1.02
CA GLY A 214 -21.27 4.47 0.00
C GLY A 214 -20.21 3.48 0.49
N GLN A 215 -19.21 3.19 -0.36
CA GLN A 215 -18.19 2.19 -0.06
C GLN A 215 -17.12 2.72 0.91
N ARG A 216 -16.71 1.86 1.86
CA ARG A 216 -15.74 2.15 2.93
C ARG A 216 -16.03 3.48 3.64
N PRO A 217 -17.16 3.62 4.34
CA PRO A 217 -17.46 4.86 5.05
C PRO A 217 -16.53 5.06 6.24
N HIS A 218 -16.11 6.31 6.50
CA HIS A 218 -15.13 6.62 7.54
C HIS A 218 -15.70 7.43 8.71
N ASP A 219 -16.30 8.59 8.42
CA ASP A 219 -16.70 9.55 9.46
C ASP A 219 -18.19 9.92 9.39
N VAL A 220 -18.74 10.39 10.52
CA VAL A 220 -20.12 10.84 10.64
C VAL A 220 -20.23 12.13 11.45
N ALA A 221 -20.90 13.13 10.89
CA ALA A 221 -21.29 14.35 11.62
C ALA A 221 -22.76 14.69 11.43
N LEU A 222 -23.31 15.45 12.37
CA LEU A 222 -24.68 15.94 12.34
C LEU A 222 -24.72 17.45 12.09
N SER A 223 -25.81 17.94 11.51
CA SER A 223 -26.13 19.37 11.58
C SER A 223 -26.37 19.81 13.04
N PRO A 224 -26.16 21.09 13.39
CA PRO A 224 -26.30 21.57 14.78
C PRO A 224 -27.69 21.36 15.42
N ASP A 225 -28.73 21.18 14.60
CA ASP A 225 -30.12 20.88 15.01
C ASP A 225 -30.46 19.38 14.99
N GLY A 226 -29.53 18.52 14.55
CA GLY A 226 -29.74 17.08 14.36
C GLY A 226 -30.65 16.69 13.18
N SER A 227 -31.07 17.62 12.33
CA SER A 227 -31.99 17.32 11.21
C SER A 227 -31.33 16.59 10.05
N ARG A 228 -30.01 16.69 9.90
CA ARG A 228 -29.21 16.00 8.88
C ARG A 228 -28.03 15.27 9.50
N VAL A 229 -27.73 14.10 8.93
CA VAL A 229 -26.54 13.30 9.23
C VAL A 229 -25.76 13.12 7.93
N TYR A 230 -24.45 13.34 7.98
CA TYR A 230 -23.53 13.29 6.85
C TYR A 230 -22.50 12.20 7.11
N VAL A 231 -22.23 11.34 6.12
CA VAL A 231 -21.28 10.23 6.22
C VAL A 231 -20.31 10.26 5.04
N SER A 232 -19.00 10.32 5.28
CA SER A 232 -17.98 10.24 4.22
C SER A 232 -17.81 8.80 3.75
N ASN A 233 -17.72 8.60 2.43
CA ASN A 233 -17.59 7.29 1.78
C ASN A 233 -16.28 7.23 0.98
N ARG A 234 -15.22 6.65 1.55
CA ARG A 234 -13.85 6.69 1.02
C ARG A 234 -13.75 6.19 -0.42
N PHE A 235 -14.22 4.96 -0.66
CA PHE A 235 -14.11 4.28 -1.95
C PHE A 235 -15.27 4.64 -2.90
N SER A 236 -16.13 5.60 -2.53
CA SER A 236 -17.13 6.19 -3.43
C SER A 236 -16.88 7.67 -3.72
N HIS A 237 -15.84 8.27 -3.12
CA HIS A 237 -15.46 9.68 -3.32
C HIS A 237 -16.66 10.62 -3.09
N SER A 238 -17.49 10.30 -2.09
CA SER A 238 -18.79 10.94 -1.87
C SER A 238 -19.14 11.08 -0.38
N VAL A 239 -20.10 11.96 -0.08
CA VAL A 239 -20.75 12.06 1.23
C VAL A 239 -22.22 11.65 1.10
N THR A 240 -22.63 10.65 1.87
CA THR A 240 -24.05 10.28 2.00
C THR A 240 -24.77 11.26 2.93
N VAL A 241 -25.95 11.72 2.52
CA VAL A 241 -26.80 12.62 3.31
C VAL A 241 -28.06 11.90 3.76
N ILE A 242 -28.33 11.90 5.06
CA ILE A 242 -29.42 11.17 5.71
C ILE A 242 -30.28 12.14 6.53
N ASP A 243 -31.58 11.91 6.58
CA ASP A 243 -32.52 12.66 7.43
C ASP A 243 -32.47 12.12 8.86
N GLY A 244 -32.17 12.99 9.83
CA GLY A 244 -31.91 12.60 11.22
C GLY A 244 -33.14 12.13 12.02
N ALA A 245 -34.35 12.26 11.48
CA ALA A 245 -35.59 11.86 12.14
C ALA A 245 -36.22 10.59 11.54
N SER A 246 -36.16 10.44 10.22
CA SER A 246 -36.70 9.29 9.48
C SER A 246 -35.66 8.20 9.20
N PHE A 247 -34.37 8.53 9.25
CA PHE A 247 -33.26 7.67 8.84
C PHE A 247 -33.30 7.25 7.36
N GLU A 248 -33.94 8.06 6.51
CA GLU A 248 -33.95 7.89 5.05
C GLU A 248 -32.80 8.64 4.38
N ARG A 249 -32.28 8.08 3.29
CA ARG A 249 -31.20 8.69 2.49
C ARG A 249 -31.76 9.83 1.65
N VAL A 250 -31.40 11.07 1.99
CA VAL A 250 -31.83 12.30 1.32
C VAL A 250 -31.06 12.54 0.03
N GLY A 251 -29.78 12.18 -0.01
CA GLY A 251 -28.91 12.43 -1.15
C GLY A 251 -27.51 11.85 -1.00
N GLU A 252 -26.66 12.15 -1.98
CA GLU A 252 -25.25 11.77 -2.02
C GLU A 252 -24.51 12.83 -2.84
N VAL A 253 -23.38 13.33 -2.29
CA VAL A 253 -22.63 14.46 -2.85
C VAL A 253 -21.22 14.01 -3.21
N PRO A 254 -20.78 14.08 -4.49
CA PRO A 254 -19.38 13.83 -4.85
C PRO A 254 -18.43 14.87 -4.22
N VAL A 255 -17.24 14.41 -3.79
CA VAL A 255 -16.16 15.22 -3.20
C VAL A 255 -14.81 14.86 -3.86
N GLY A 256 -13.68 14.86 -3.13
CA GLY A 256 -12.38 14.40 -3.65
C GLY A 256 -12.05 12.93 -3.33
N ASP A 257 -10.79 12.54 -3.58
CA ASP A 257 -10.30 11.17 -3.34
C ASP A 257 -10.14 10.83 -1.84
N ASP A 258 -10.42 9.56 -1.50
CA ASP A 258 -10.34 8.95 -0.17
C ASP A 258 -10.85 9.86 0.98
N PRO A 259 -12.13 10.32 1.00
CA PRO A 259 -12.61 11.25 2.01
C PRO A 259 -12.74 10.65 3.41
N HIS A 260 -12.12 11.29 4.42
CA HIS A 260 -12.11 10.85 5.83
C HIS A 260 -12.95 11.77 6.73
N GLY A 261 -12.35 12.51 7.66
CA GLY A 261 -13.03 13.37 8.62
C GLY A 261 -13.88 14.50 8.01
N LEU A 262 -15.04 14.77 8.59
CA LEU A 262 -15.99 15.78 8.10
C LEU A 262 -16.68 16.55 9.24
N VAL A 263 -16.89 17.85 9.05
CA VAL A 263 -17.45 18.76 10.07
C VAL A 263 -18.48 19.70 9.46
N VAL A 264 -19.66 19.77 10.08
CA VAL A 264 -20.69 20.76 9.74
C VAL A 264 -20.37 22.08 10.46
N SER A 265 -20.45 23.20 9.72
CA SER A 265 -20.25 24.54 10.27
C SER A 265 -21.29 24.90 11.36
N PRO A 266 -20.97 25.80 12.32
CA PRO A 266 -21.89 26.20 13.39
C PRO A 266 -23.22 26.83 12.92
N SER A 267 -23.28 27.31 11.67
CA SER A 267 -24.48 27.85 11.03
C SER A 267 -25.34 26.79 10.33
N GLY A 268 -24.87 25.55 10.22
CA GLY A 268 -25.50 24.49 9.44
C GLY A 268 -25.53 24.75 7.93
N ALA A 269 -24.69 25.66 7.42
CA ALA A 269 -24.71 26.09 6.01
C ALA A 269 -23.70 25.34 5.13
N ASP A 270 -22.49 25.13 5.65
CA ASP A 270 -21.39 24.41 4.98
C ASP A 270 -21.08 23.10 5.71
N VAL A 271 -20.70 22.06 4.95
CA VAL A 271 -20.02 20.84 5.44
C VAL A 271 -18.62 20.81 4.85
N PHE A 272 -17.60 20.70 5.70
CA PHE A 272 -16.21 20.56 5.32
C PHE A 272 -15.81 19.09 5.39
N VAL A 273 -15.11 18.59 4.38
CA VAL A 273 -14.71 17.18 4.26
C VAL A 273 -13.24 17.15 3.89
N VAL A 274 -12.40 16.38 4.58
CA VAL A 274 -11.01 16.15 4.13
C VAL A 274 -11.01 15.14 3.00
N ASP A 275 -10.33 15.46 1.91
CA ASP A 275 -10.11 14.59 0.75
C ASP A 275 -8.67 14.05 0.84
N THR A 276 -8.49 12.97 1.59
CA THR A 276 -7.18 12.47 2.04
C THR A 276 -6.30 11.99 0.89
N GLY A 277 -6.90 11.53 -0.22
CA GLY A 277 -6.17 11.14 -1.44
C GLY A 277 -5.72 12.33 -2.31
N GLU A 278 -6.33 13.51 -2.15
CA GLU A 278 -6.06 14.72 -2.95
C GLU A 278 -5.24 15.80 -2.23
N ASP A 279 -4.83 15.57 -0.97
CA ASP A 279 -4.21 16.58 -0.10
C ASP A 279 -5.09 17.88 0.01
N ALA A 280 -6.42 17.69 0.07
CA ALA A 280 -7.42 18.75 -0.12
C ALA A 280 -8.59 18.69 0.89
N ILE A 281 -9.44 19.73 0.89
CA ILE A 281 -10.67 19.83 1.69
C ILE A 281 -11.82 20.36 0.80
N SER A 282 -12.85 19.55 0.61
CA SER A 282 -14.10 19.91 -0.09
C SER A 282 -15.06 20.66 0.85
N VAL A 283 -15.76 21.66 0.31
CA VAL A 283 -16.73 22.50 1.03
C VAL A 283 -18.10 22.39 0.37
N VAL A 284 -18.99 21.59 0.95
CA VAL A 284 -20.34 21.30 0.43
C VAL A 284 -21.37 22.26 1.03
N ASP A 285 -22.18 22.89 0.18
CA ASP A 285 -23.35 23.66 0.64
C ASP A 285 -24.46 22.69 1.09
N ALA A 286 -24.86 22.79 2.36
CA ALA A 286 -25.78 21.88 3.03
C ALA A 286 -27.26 22.00 2.57
N ARG A 287 -27.58 22.97 1.71
CA ARG A 287 -28.95 23.23 1.22
C ARG A 287 -29.16 22.76 -0.22
N SER A 288 -28.15 22.98 -1.07
CA SER A 288 -28.10 22.55 -2.46
C SER A 288 -27.51 21.15 -2.64
N LEU A 289 -26.76 20.66 -1.63
CA LEU A 289 -26.06 19.37 -1.64
C LEU A 289 -25.09 19.25 -2.81
N THR A 290 -24.24 20.27 -2.97
CA THR A 290 -23.20 20.36 -3.99
C THR A 290 -21.90 20.90 -3.42
N GLU A 291 -20.76 20.41 -3.88
CA GLU A 291 -19.45 21.03 -3.62
C GLU A 291 -19.45 22.48 -4.17
N SER A 292 -19.16 23.44 -3.30
CA SER A 292 -19.09 24.87 -3.62
C SER A 292 -17.65 25.34 -3.88
N ARG A 293 -16.66 24.66 -3.30
CA ARG A 293 -15.23 24.98 -3.36
C ARG A 293 -14.39 23.79 -2.86
N ARG A 294 -13.22 23.60 -3.46
CA ARG A 294 -12.12 22.80 -2.91
C ARG A 294 -11.01 23.70 -2.37
N LEU A 295 -10.41 23.31 -1.25
CA LEU A 295 -9.31 23.99 -0.58
C LEU A 295 -8.08 23.08 -0.55
N VAL A 296 -6.87 23.66 -0.58
CA VAL A 296 -5.62 22.89 -0.41
C VAL A 296 -5.34 22.71 1.07
N ALA A 297 -5.06 21.48 1.51
CA ALA A 297 -4.75 21.12 2.89
C ALA A 297 -3.24 20.79 3.07
N GLY A 298 -2.88 20.12 4.17
CA GLY A 298 -1.59 19.45 4.32
C GLY A 298 -1.57 18.09 3.58
N ARG A 299 -0.54 17.26 3.79
CA ARG A 299 -0.44 15.96 3.12
C ARG A 299 -1.24 14.88 3.85
N ALA A 300 -2.15 14.21 3.13
CA ALA A 300 -3.17 13.31 3.67
C ALA A 300 -3.91 13.92 4.88
N PRO A 301 -4.74 14.95 4.68
CA PRO A 301 -5.55 15.51 5.76
C PRO A 301 -6.51 14.44 6.32
N TRP A 302 -6.63 14.33 7.65
CA TRP A 302 -7.26 13.17 8.29
C TRP A 302 -8.53 13.51 9.09
N SER A 303 -8.46 14.47 10.01
CA SER A 303 -9.60 14.91 10.83
C SER A 303 -9.65 16.44 10.95
N LEU A 304 -10.80 16.95 11.43
CA LEU A 304 -11.13 18.37 11.52
C LEU A 304 -11.73 18.68 12.90
N ALA A 305 -11.32 19.78 13.52
CA ALA A 305 -12.01 20.34 14.69
C ALA A 305 -12.33 21.83 14.50
N LEU A 306 -13.53 22.25 14.93
CA LEU A 306 -13.87 23.66 15.09
C LEU A 306 -13.10 24.27 16.27
N ARG A 307 -12.57 25.48 16.12
CA ARG A 307 -12.09 26.27 17.27
C ARG A 307 -13.25 26.67 18.17
N ALA A 308 -12.95 26.84 19.46
CA ALA A 308 -13.93 27.21 20.48
C ALA A 308 -14.54 28.63 20.23
N ASP A 309 -13.90 29.47 19.42
CA ASP A 309 -14.43 30.77 19.01
C ASP A 309 -15.46 30.69 17.87
N GLY A 310 -15.60 29.53 17.22
CA GLY A 310 -16.53 29.27 16.13
C GLY A 310 -16.21 29.98 14.81
N ARG A 311 -14.99 30.51 14.62
CA ARG A 311 -14.59 31.29 13.43
C ARG A 311 -13.66 30.55 12.48
N SER A 312 -12.96 29.53 12.97
CA SER A 312 -12.14 28.65 12.14
C SER A 312 -12.31 27.19 12.53
N LEU A 313 -11.89 26.32 11.62
CA LEU A 313 -11.60 24.92 11.91
C LEU A 313 -10.14 24.62 11.58
N VAL A 314 -9.60 23.53 12.12
CA VAL A 314 -8.22 23.10 11.90
C VAL A 314 -8.22 21.63 11.48
N ALA A 315 -7.50 21.35 10.38
CA ALA A 315 -7.24 20.00 9.89
C ALA A 315 -5.92 19.44 10.40
N THR A 316 -5.91 18.16 10.76
CA THR A 316 -4.69 17.36 10.97
C THR A 316 -4.16 16.80 9.64
N SER A 317 -2.89 16.36 9.62
CA SER A 317 -2.23 15.74 8.46
C SER A 317 -1.59 14.42 8.88
N LEU A 318 -1.89 13.34 8.17
CA LEU A 318 -1.32 12.01 8.43
C LEU A 318 0.11 11.88 7.91
N ARG A 319 0.46 12.54 6.79
CA ARG A 319 1.80 12.47 6.18
C ARG A 319 2.60 13.76 6.41
N PRO A 320 3.93 13.69 6.59
CA PRO A 320 4.77 14.86 6.74
C PRO A 320 4.98 15.58 5.40
N LEU A 321 5.34 16.86 5.46
CA LEU A 321 5.75 17.66 4.30
C LEU A 321 7.03 17.06 3.68
N SER A 322 7.10 17.08 2.35
CA SER A 322 8.15 16.38 1.59
C SER A 322 9.50 17.12 1.61
N ALA A 323 10.29 16.87 2.65
CA ALA A 323 11.59 17.47 2.92
C ALA A 323 12.76 16.86 2.07
N PRO A 324 13.97 17.44 2.12
CA PRO A 324 15.19 16.79 1.61
C PRO A 324 15.57 15.52 2.36
N PHE A 325 16.41 14.69 1.75
CA PHE A 325 16.97 13.48 2.35
C PHE A 325 17.56 13.72 3.75
N ARG A 326 17.23 12.83 4.70
CA ARG A 326 17.63 12.88 6.12
C ARG A 326 17.31 14.20 6.88
N THR A 327 16.27 14.93 6.46
CA THR A 327 15.70 16.04 7.25
C THR A 327 14.70 15.50 8.29
N GLU A 328 14.59 16.13 9.47
CA GLU A 328 13.59 15.77 10.48
C GLU A 328 12.16 15.89 9.88
N PRO A 329 11.29 14.88 10.03
CA PRO A 329 9.95 14.92 9.45
C PRO A 329 9.10 16.01 10.08
N ARG A 330 8.47 16.80 9.23
CA ARG A 330 7.78 18.03 9.60
C ARG A 330 6.37 18.03 9.03
N SER A 331 5.38 17.91 9.88
CA SER A 331 3.98 17.95 9.48
C SER A 331 3.40 19.37 9.62
N GLU A 332 2.19 19.59 9.14
CA GLU A 332 1.45 20.83 9.36
C GLU A 332 -0.02 20.58 9.70
N LEU A 333 -0.61 21.53 10.42
CA LEU A 333 -2.05 21.66 10.58
C LEU A 333 -2.55 22.70 9.56
N THR A 334 -3.76 22.55 9.02
CA THR A 334 -4.35 23.58 8.13
C THR A 334 -5.52 24.27 8.84
N GLU A 335 -5.37 25.55 9.20
CA GLU A 335 -6.49 26.36 9.72
C GLU A 335 -7.28 26.97 8.56
N ILE A 336 -8.61 26.78 8.55
CA ILE A 336 -9.55 27.40 7.59
C ILE A 336 -10.43 28.40 8.31
N ALA A 337 -10.48 29.64 7.80
CA ALA A 337 -11.41 30.66 8.25
C ALA A 337 -12.81 30.44 7.64
N LEU A 338 -13.83 30.31 8.49
CA LEU A 338 -15.22 30.08 8.10
C LEU A 338 -15.87 31.34 7.51
N GLY A 339 -16.89 31.15 6.68
CA GLY A 339 -17.65 32.23 6.01
C GLY A 339 -16.89 32.88 4.84
N ALA A 340 -15.57 33.05 4.95
CA ALA A 340 -14.69 33.32 3.81
C ALA A 340 -14.32 32.02 3.07
N ASN A 341 -14.28 30.90 3.80
CA ASN A 341 -13.94 29.55 3.37
C ASN A 341 -12.59 29.52 2.64
N VAL A 342 -11.53 29.91 3.36
CA VAL A 342 -10.14 29.99 2.89
C VAL A 342 -9.17 29.49 3.95
N ALA A 343 -8.04 28.89 3.53
CA ALA A 343 -6.93 28.60 4.43
C ALA A 343 -6.34 29.91 4.98
N ARG A 344 -6.20 29.99 6.31
CA ARG A 344 -5.78 31.17 7.08
C ARG A 344 -4.34 31.05 7.58
N ALA A 345 -3.98 29.88 8.10
CA ALA A 345 -2.67 29.62 8.68
C ALA A 345 -2.29 28.13 8.51
N ARG A 346 -0.98 27.84 8.56
CA ARG A 346 -0.43 26.48 8.55
C ARG A 346 0.57 26.31 9.70
N PRO A 347 0.12 26.08 10.95
CA PRO A 347 1.00 25.77 12.07
C PRO A 347 1.82 24.51 11.76
N ALA A 348 3.14 24.58 11.99
CA ALA A 348 4.04 23.47 11.77
C ALA A 348 4.18 22.58 13.02
N VAL A 349 4.40 21.29 12.79
CA VAL A 349 4.58 20.29 13.84
C VAL A 349 5.89 19.54 13.56
N GLU A 350 6.95 20.00 14.21
CA GLU A 350 8.33 19.53 13.99
C GLU A 350 8.55 18.16 14.65
N GLY A 351 9.15 17.21 13.93
CA GLY A 351 9.48 15.87 14.42
C GLY A 351 8.29 14.92 14.61
N ALA A 352 7.18 15.15 13.90
CA ALA A 352 5.94 14.39 14.07
C ALA A 352 5.26 14.02 12.73
N THR A 353 4.49 12.93 12.76
CA THR A 353 3.70 12.33 11.66
C THR A 353 2.39 11.75 12.23
N MET A 354 1.53 11.21 11.36
CA MET A 354 0.28 10.52 11.72
C MET A 354 -0.57 11.29 12.74
N MET A 355 -0.77 12.59 12.48
CA MET A 355 -1.70 13.38 13.27
C MET A 355 -3.10 13.00 12.83
N MET A 356 -3.83 12.28 13.68
CA MET A 356 -5.14 11.70 13.34
C MET A 356 -6.26 12.49 14.02
N GLY A 357 -6.78 12.06 15.15
CA GLY A 357 -7.84 12.77 15.89
C GLY A 357 -7.44 14.16 16.38
N ILE A 358 -8.43 15.04 16.47
CA ILE A 358 -8.29 16.41 16.96
C ILE A 358 -9.60 16.87 17.62
N ALA A 359 -9.51 17.53 18.78
CA ALA A 359 -10.65 18.09 19.49
C ALA A 359 -10.34 19.43 20.16
N ALA A 360 -11.34 20.30 20.23
CA ALA A 360 -11.27 21.53 20.99
C ALA A 360 -11.49 21.28 22.49
N VAL A 361 -10.88 22.12 23.33
CA VAL A 361 -11.13 22.14 24.78
C VAL A 361 -12.29 23.10 25.10
N PRO A 362 -13.48 22.64 25.54
CA PRO A 362 -14.58 23.53 25.90
C PRO A 362 -14.16 24.63 26.89
N GLY A 363 -14.48 25.88 26.55
CA GLY A 363 -14.13 27.05 27.37
C GLY A 363 -12.69 27.57 27.22
N ARG A 364 -11.84 26.96 26.38
CA ARG A 364 -10.49 27.46 26.07
C ARG A 364 -10.28 27.44 24.54
N ASP A 365 -9.62 28.44 23.95
CA ASP A 365 -9.32 28.44 22.50
C ASP A 365 -8.06 27.61 22.19
N VAL A 366 -8.09 26.34 22.59
CA VAL A 366 -6.99 25.39 22.48
C VAL A 366 -7.52 24.11 21.84
N LEU A 367 -6.75 23.56 20.89
CA LEU A 367 -7.02 22.24 20.31
C LEU A 367 -5.97 21.23 20.79
N LEU A 368 -6.42 20.02 21.13
CA LEU A 368 -5.58 18.85 21.37
C LEU A 368 -5.67 17.94 20.14
N PHE A 369 -4.55 17.38 19.69
CA PHE A 369 -4.51 16.42 18.57
C PHE A 369 -3.56 15.26 18.86
N THR A 370 -3.84 14.08 18.33
CA THR A 370 -2.93 12.93 18.44
C THR A 370 -1.71 13.11 17.54
N LEU A 371 -0.57 12.53 17.92
CA LEU A 371 0.62 12.50 17.07
C LEU A 371 1.54 11.32 17.37
N THR A 372 2.32 10.95 16.37
CA THR A 372 3.42 9.99 16.46
C THR A 372 4.72 10.71 16.10
N ARG A 373 5.80 10.48 16.85
CA ARG A 373 7.14 11.07 16.62
C ARG A 373 8.13 10.00 16.18
N PRO A 374 8.42 9.86 14.89
CA PRO A 374 9.30 8.83 14.37
C PRO A 374 10.76 9.13 14.64
N LYS A 375 11.57 8.06 14.66
CA LYS A 375 13.03 8.11 14.75
C LYS A 375 13.67 7.59 13.45
N ASN A 376 12.96 7.67 12.32
CA ASN A 376 13.35 7.14 11.01
C ASN A 376 14.72 7.62 10.47
N LEU A 377 15.30 8.67 11.07
CA LEU A 377 16.64 9.18 10.77
C LEU A 377 17.79 8.44 11.45
N VAL A 378 17.52 7.60 12.47
CA VAL A 378 18.54 6.76 13.10
C VAL A 378 18.32 5.28 12.75
N PRO A 379 19.38 4.48 12.54
CA PRO A 379 19.24 3.06 12.25
C PRO A 379 18.55 2.31 13.40
N ILE A 380 17.63 1.40 13.06
CA ILE A 380 16.90 0.57 14.03
C ILE A 380 17.81 -0.51 14.62
N THR A 381 18.66 -0.08 15.56
CA THR A 381 19.62 -0.92 16.28
C THR A 381 19.14 -1.35 17.66
N ARG A 382 18.05 -0.75 18.16
CA ARG A 382 17.51 -0.92 19.50
C ARG A 382 16.00 -0.75 19.50
N LEU A 383 15.33 -1.42 20.45
CA LEU A 383 13.89 -1.28 20.72
C LEU A 383 13.67 -0.84 22.18
N ALA A 384 14.43 0.16 22.64
CA ALA A 384 14.36 0.65 24.01
C ALA A 384 14.41 2.18 24.03
N GLN A 385 13.74 2.80 25.00
CA GLN A 385 13.68 4.26 25.16
C GLN A 385 13.09 5.00 23.95
N GLY A 386 12.10 4.42 23.26
CA GLY A 386 11.40 5.09 22.15
C GLY A 386 12.29 5.28 20.92
N TRP A 387 13.11 4.26 20.60
CA TRP A 387 14.15 4.32 19.57
C TRP A 387 13.58 4.20 18.15
N VAL A 388 12.35 3.71 17.98
CA VAL A 388 11.68 3.65 16.68
C VAL A 388 10.58 4.70 16.60
N GLU A 389 9.58 4.58 17.48
CA GLU A 389 8.46 5.52 17.59
C GLU A 389 8.23 5.94 19.04
N THR A 390 7.58 7.10 19.21
CA THR A 390 7.04 7.59 20.49
C THR A 390 5.75 8.36 20.24
N PHE A 391 4.77 8.25 21.13
CA PHE A 391 3.38 8.62 20.86
C PHE A 391 2.89 9.67 21.85
N GLY A 392 2.02 10.59 21.41
CA GLY A 392 1.72 11.78 22.19
C GLY A 392 0.49 12.59 21.78
N LEU A 393 0.38 13.74 22.44
CA LEU A 393 -0.55 14.81 22.11
C LEU A 393 0.22 16.06 21.70
N GLY A 394 -0.27 16.73 20.66
CA GLY A 394 0.06 18.11 20.35
C GLY A 394 -0.98 19.07 20.90
N VAL A 395 -0.55 20.29 21.21
CA VAL A 395 -1.41 21.38 21.71
C VAL A 395 -1.26 22.58 20.79
N LEU A 396 -2.32 22.95 20.07
CA LEU A 396 -2.38 24.16 19.25
C LEU A 396 -3.03 25.30 20.04
N TRP A 397 -2.27 26.37 20.23
CA TRP A 397 -2.63 27.56 21.00
C TRP A 397 -3.26 28.66 20.13
N PRO A 398 -3.95 29.67 20.72
CA PRO A 398 -4.64 30.75 19.98
C PRO A 398 -3.71 31.58 19.07
N ASP A 399 -2.44 31.71 19.47
CA ASP A 399 -1.39 32.43 18.76
C ASP A 399 -0.79 31.64 17.57
N GLY A 400 -1.17 30.37 17.41
CA GLY A 400 -0.62 29.46 16.40
C GLY A 400 0.61 28.68 16.86
N ARG A 401 1.04 28.80 18.13
CA ARG A 401 2.09 27.96 18.70
C ARG A 401 1.61 26.51 18.77
N VAL A 402 2.53 25.58 18.53
CA VAL A 402 2.36 24.15 18.80
C VAL A 402 3.38 23.71 19.83
N ASP A 403 2.93 23.15 20.95
CA ASP A 403 3.76 22.41 21.90
C ASP A 403 3.40 20.91 21.83
N GLN A 404 4.29 20.00 22.25
CA GLN A 404 4.08 18.54 22.18
C GLN A 404 4.47 17.83 23.48
N LEU A 405 3.72 16.78 23.84
CA LEU A 405 3.93 15.94 25.02
C LEU A 405 3.69 14.46 24.71
N LEU A 406 4.53 13.57 25.24
CA LEU A 406 4.34 12.13 25.08
C LEU A 406 3.29 11.55 26.06
N LEU A 407 2.49 10.61 25.56
CA LEU A 407 1.63 9.72 26.34
C LEU A 407 2.38 8.47 26.83
N ASP A 408 3.59 8.22 26.33
CA ASP A 408 4.42 7.07 26.69
C ASP A 408 4.91 7.06 28.15
N GLU A 409 5.21 5.86 28.67
CA GLU A 409 5.85 5.58 29.95
C GLU A 409 7.19 4.82 29.74
N PRO A 410 8.13 4.79 30.71
CA PRO A 410 9.43 4.15 30.52
C PRO A 410 9.29 2.63 30.33
N GLY A 411 9.46 2.16 29.10
CA GLY A 411 9.30 0.74 28.74
C GLY A 411 7.87 0.31 28.39
N ARG A 412 6.93 1.26 28.30
CA ARG A 412 5.55 1.04 27.85
C ARG A 412 5.10 2.24 27.01
N ALA A 413 5.15 2.11 25.69
CA ALA A 413 4.59 3.10 24.79
C ALA A 413 3.04 3.06 24.77
N PHE A 414 2.43 4.11 24.21
CA PHE A 414 1.00 4.22 23.92
C PHE A 414 0.77 4.24 22.38
N PRO A 415 0.99 3.10 21.70
CA PRO A 415 1.10 3.04 20.24
C PRO A 415 -0.19 3.39 19.52
N ASP A 416 -0.04 3.93 18.32
CA ASP A 416 -1.12 4.25 17.38
C ASP A 416 -2.26 5.05 18.06
N PRO A 417 -2.01 6.32 18.47
CA PRO A 417 -3.03 7.16 19.08
C PRO A 417 -4.04 7.64 18.02
N GLU A 418 -5.16 6.94 17.91
CA GLU A 418 -6.11 7.08 16.80
C GLU A 418 -6.98 8.35 16.95
N ASP A 419 -7.66 8.53 18.09
CA ASP A 419 -8.55 9.67 18.33
C ASP A 419 -8.38 10.31 19.73
N VAL A 420 -8.83 11.56 19.86
CA VAL A 420 -8.87 12.30 21.13
C VAL A 420 -10.17 13.08 21.28
N ALA A 421 -10.93 12.80 22.34
CA ALA A 421 -12.15 13.54 22.70
C ALA A 421 -11.98 14.29 24.02
N VAL A 422 -12.63 15.45 24.17
CA VAL A 422 -12.62 16.25 25.40
C VAL A 422 -14.01 16.27 26.04
N SER A 423 -14.06 16.20 27.37
CA SER A 423 -15.30 16.23 28.14
C SER A 423 -16.04 17.57 27.96
N PRO A 424 -17.38 17.61 28.00
CA PRO A 424 -18.15 18.85 27.81
C PRO A 424 -17.84 20.00 28.79
N ASP A 425 -17.20 19.71 29.93
CA ASP A 425 -16.73 20.67 30.92
C ASP A 425 -15.27 21.14 30.72
N GLY A 426 -14.57 20.62 29.70
CA GLY A 426 -13.20 20.98 29.35
C GLY A 426 -12.12 20.48 30.31
N ARG A 427 -12.46 19.58 31.25
CA ARG A 427 -11.55 19.14 32.33
C ARG A 427 -10.75 17.89 32.00
N PHE A 428 -11.32 16.98 31.20
CA PHE A 428 -10.70 15.71 30.86
C PHE A 428 -10.64 15.52 29.35
N ALA A 429 -9.50 15.03 28.86
CA ALA A 429 -9.40 14.45 27.53
C ALA A 429 -9.28 12.92 27.66
N VAL A 430 -9.78 12.19 26.69
CA VAL A 430 -9.55 10.75 26.55
C VAL A 430 -8.98 10.49 25.17
N VAL A 431 -7.91 9.71 25.11
CA VAL A 431 -7.22 9.33 23.87
C VAL A 431 -7.32 7.81 23.69
N SER A 432 -7.54 7.33 22.48
CA SER A 432 -7.55 5.89 22.14
C SER A 432 -6.21 5.45 21.57
N SER A 433 -5.68 4.31 22.02
CA SER A 433 -4.52 3.61 21.44
C SER A 433 -5.02 2.40 20.69
N GLY A 434 -5.00 2.48 19.36
CA GLY A 434 -5.43 1.42 18.46
C GLY A 434 -4.51 0.20 18.49
N GLY A 435 -3.25 0.36 18.90
CA GLY A 435 -2.25 -0.71 18.91
C GLY A 435 -2.01 -1.39 20.27
N ALA A 436 -2.65 -0.92 21.34
CA ALA A 436 -2.51 -1.53 22.68
C ALA A 436 -3.84 -1.70 23.42
N ASP A 437 -4.96 -1.55 22.71
CA ASP A 437 -6.34 -1.72 23.19
C ASP A 437 -6.64 -0.95 24.49
N GLU A 438 -6.11 0.27 24.61
CA GLU A 438 -6.24 1.07 25.83
C GLU A 438 -6.63 2.53 25.57
N LEU A 439 -7.36 3.09 26.52
CA LEU A 439 -7.71 4.50 26.59
C LEU A 439 -6.88 5.20 27.66
N ALA A 440 -6.34 6.38 27.38
CA ALA A 440 -5.65 7.22 28.36
C ALA A 440 -6.56 8.38 28.81
N LEU A 441 -6.85 8.47 30.11
CA LEU A 441 -7.55 9.61 30.73
C LEU A 441 -6.54 10.70 31.09
N VAL A 442 -6.68 11.87 30.48
CA VAL A 442 -5.80 13.04 30.64
C VAL A 442 -6.52 14.15 31.41
N ASP A 443 -5.86 14.70 32.42
CA ASP A 443 -6.23 15.95 33.10
C ASP A 443 -5.75 17.13 32.25
N VAL A 444 -6.70 17.86 31.65
CA VAL A 444 -6.40 18.94 30.69
C VAL A 444 -5.77 20.14 31.40
N GLU A 445 -6.14 20.40 32.65
CA GLU A 445 -5.58 21.53 33.41
C GLU A 445 -4.11 21.27 33.77
N ARG A 446 -3.77 20.04 34.16
CA ARG A 446 -2.38 19.64 34.39
C ARG A 446 -1.54 19.63 33.12
N LEU A 447 -2.07 19.07 32.03
CA LEU A 447 -1.35 19.01 30.75
C LEU A 447 -0.95 20.43 30.29
N LEU A 448 -1.89 21.38 30.33
CA LEU A 448 -1.62 22.77 29.98
C LEU A 448 -0.70 23.45 30.99
N HIS A 449 -0.85 23.20 32.29
CA HIS A 449 0.07 23.72 33.30
C HIS A 449 1.51 23.22 33.11
N THR A 450 1.74 21.93 32.79
CA THR A 450 3.08 21.39 32.52
C THR A 450 3.74 22.07 31.32
N LEU A 451 2.96 22.52 30.33
CA LEU A 451 3.44 23.38 29.24
C LEU A 451 3.71 24.82 29.70
N GLU A 452 2.71 25.50 30.28
CA GLU A 452 2.78 26.91 30.68
C GLU A 452 3.87 27.19 31.75
N SER A 453 4.20 26.20 32.57
CA SER A 453 5.27 26.26 33.57
C SER A 453 6.67 25.90 33.03
N SER A 454 6.78 25.45 31.77
CA SER A 454 8.03 25.05 31.12
C SER A 454 8.61 26.13 30.20
N SER A 455 9.94 26.28 30.21
CA SER A 455 10.65 27.21 29.33
C SER A 455 10.50 26.84 27.84
N ASP A 456 10.72 27.81 26.95
CA ASP A 456 10.63 27.59 25.50
C ASP A 456 11.59 26.48 25.02
N GLU A 457 12.78 26.39 25.61
CA GLU A 457 13.73 25.30 25.35
C GLU A 457 13.20 23.94 25.84
N GLN A 458 12.57 23.88 27.02
CA GLN A 458 11.97 22.65 27.53
C GLN A 458 10.83 22.17 26.62
N ARG A 459 9.92 23.07 26.21
CA ARG A 459 8.81 22.73 25.31
C ARG A 459 9.28 22.34 23.91
N ALA A 460 10.33 22.98 23.39
CA ALA A 460 10.86 22.68 22.05
C ALA A 460 11.74 21.43 21.99
N ARG A 461 12.51 21.10 23.04
CA ARG A 461 13.57 20.07 22.98
C ARG A 461 13.42 18.92 23.97
N VAL A 462 12.80 19.15 25.13
CA VAL A 462 12.76 18.17 26.23
C VAL A 462 11.42 17.44 26.25
N LEU A 463 10.32 18.17 26.42
CA LEU A 463 8.97 17.61 26.56
C LEU A 463 8.53 16.71 25.40
N PRO A 464 8.82 17.02 24.11
CA PRO A 464 8.39 16.19 22.98
C PRO A 464 9.01 14.78 22.97
N ASN A 465 10.08 14.52 23.73
CA ASN A 465 10.74 13.22 23.76
C ASN A 465 10.83 12.63 25.19
N HIS A 466 10.10 13.19 26.16
CA HIS A 466 10.21 12.81 27.58
C HIS A 466 9.18 11.72 27.98
N LEU A 467 9.61 10.46 27.88
CA LEU A 467 8.90 9.20 28.18
C LEU A 467 8.40 9.03 29.65
N GLY A 468 7.83 10.05 30.26
CA GLY A 468 7.43 10.01 31.67
C GLY A 468 6.81 11.29 32.22
N ARG A 469 6.65 12.36 31.42
CA ARG A 469 5.80 13.51 31.81
C ARG A 469 4.32 13.16 31.79
N SER A 470 3.94 12.13 31.02
CA SER A 470 2.67 11.43 31.11
C SER A 470 2.20 11.20 32.55
N ALA A 471 3.08 10.83 33.48
CA ALA A 471 2.73 10.60 34.89
C ALA A 471 2.25 11.86 35.67
N GLU A 472 2.40 13.06 35.12
CA GLU A 472 1.88 14.30 35.71
C GLU A 472 0.39 14.52 35.38
N PHE A 473 -0.02 14.19 34.13
CA PHE A 473 -1.32 14.54 33.55
C PHE A 473 -2.18 13.35 33.11
N VAL A 474 -1.61 12.19 32.78
CA VAL A 474 -2.37 10.94 32.56
C VAL A 474 -2.78 10.38 33.93
N LEU A 475 -4.07 10.47 34.23
CA LEU A 475 -4.63 10.05 35.52
C LEU A 475 -4.79 8.53 35.62
N ARG A 476 -5.29 7.91 34.54
CA ARG A 476 -5.66 6.49 34.46
C ARG A 476 -5.54 5.98 33.03
N ARG A 477 -5.35 4.67 32.89
CA ARG A 477 -5.50 3.93 31.63
C ARG A 477 -6.56 2.85 31.80
N LEU A 478 -7.37 2.63 30.77
CA LEU A 478 -8.43 1.62 30.77
C LEU A 478 -8.27 0.75 29.52
N HIS A 479 -8.09 -0.56 29.72
CA HIS A 479 -8.12 -1.53 28.62
C HIS A 479 -9.57 -1.72 28.15
N VAL A 480 -9.76 -1.76 26.83
CA VAL A 480 -11.03 -1.93 26.13
C VAL A 480 -10.89 -3.09 25.12
N GLY A 481 -11.80 -3.21 24.17
CA GLY A 481 -11.79 -4.24 23.14
C GLY A 481 -10.86 -3.89 21.97
N ALA A 482 -10.61 -4.87 21.11
CA ALA A 482 -9.59 -4.78 20.08
C ALA A 482 -9.74 -3.57 19.13
N ASN A 483 -8.64 -2.83 19.00
CA ASN A 483 -8.44 -1.64 18.16
C ASN A 483 -9.49 -0.53 18.39
N PRO A 484 -9.45 0.18 19.54
CA PRO A 484 -10.33 1.32 19.79
C PRO A 484 -9.99 2.48 18.86
N ARG A 485 -11.00 3.01 18.15
CA ARG A 485 -10.88 4.13 17.20
C ARG A 485 -11.54 5.39 17.75
N GLY A 486 -12.59 5.89 17.06
CA GLY A 486 -13.28 7.12 17.40
C GLY A 486 -13.89 7.15 18.80
N LEU A 487 -13.97 8.36 19.36
CA LEU A 487 -14.40 8.66 20.72
C LEU A 487 -15.45 9.78 20.73
N VAL A 488 -16.59 9.56 21.38
CA VAL A 488 -17.57 10.65 21.61
C VAL A 488 -18.16 10.62 23.01
N PHE A 489 -18.11 11.76 23.70
CA PHE A 489 -18.77 11.94 24.98
C PHE A 489 -20.30 12.05 24.80
N ALA A 490 -21.05 11.45 25.72
CA ALA A 490 -22.46 11.80 25.86
C ALA A 490 -22.60 13.30 26.22
N PRO A 491 -23.65 14.02 25.77
CA PRO A 491 -23.81 15.46 26.05
C PRO A 491 -23.86 15.85 27.54
N ASN A 492 -24.06 14.87 28.42
CA ASN A 492 -24.06 15.04 29.88
C ASN A 492 -22.67 14.89 30.54
N GLY A 493 -21.63 14.52 29.77
CA GLY A 493 -20.25 14.30 30.24
C GLY A 493 -20.04 13.09 31.15
N ARG A 494 -21.05 12.24 31.37
CA ARG A 494 -21.01 11.11 32.31
C ARG A 494 -20.66 9.78 31.66
N GLU A 495 -20.93 9.62 30.36
CA GLU A 495 -20.56 8.46 29.56
C GLU A 495 -19.65 8.89 28.40
N LEU A 496 -18.74 8.01 28.02
CA LEU A 496 -17.95 8.06 26.79
C LEU A 496 -18.29 6.81 25.96
N TYR A 497 -18.55 7.01 24.67
CA TYR A 497 -18.75 5.95 23.70
C TYR A 497 -17.48 5.79 22.85
N VAL A 498 -17.09 4.54 22.60
CA VAL A 498 -15.81 4.16 21.99
C VAL A 498 -16.07 3.11 20.91
N ALA A 499 -15.65 3.36 19.67
CA ALA A 499 -15.73 2.37 18.60
C ALA A 499 -14.64 1.28 18.80
N GLU A 500 -15.04 0.03 19.07
CA GLU A 500 -14.12 -1.12 19.22
C GLU A 500 -14.05 -1.86 17.87
N ALA A 501 -13.12 -1.43 17.01
CA ALA A 501 -13.17 -1.71 15.56
C ALA A 501 -13.07 -3.20 15.20
N LEU A 502 -12.40 -4.01 16.02
CA LEU A 502 -12.22 -5.45 15.75
C LEU A 502 -13.11 -6.33 16.65
N GLU A 503 -14.11 -5.75 17.33
CA GLU A 503 -15.12 -6.45 18.15
C GLU A 503 -16.57 -6.28 17.65
N ASP A 504 -16.79 -5.46 16.63
CA ASP A 504 -18.12 -5.02 16.16
C ASP A 504 -19.02 -4.50 17.31
N ALA A 505 -18.41 -3.67 18.17
CA ALA A 505 -19.04 -3.16 19.38
C ALA A 505 -18.76 -1.66 19.60
N VAL A 506 -19.60 -1.05 20.44
CA VAL A 506 -19.30 0.23 21.10
C VAL A 506 -19.13 0.02 22.59
N ALA A 507 -17.96 0.30 23.13
CA ALA A 507 -17.74 0.34 24.58
C ALA A 507 -18.41 1.58 25.19
N VAL A 508 -19.06 1.40 26.34
CA VAL A 508 -19.65 2.48 27.14
C VAL A 508 -18.86 2.63 28.44
N VAL A 509 -18.08 3.71 28.56
CA VAL A 509 -17.23 3.99 29.73
C VAL A 509 -17.91 5.01 30.64
N SER A 510 -18.06 4.69 31.94
CA SER A 510 -18.50 5.66 32.95
C SER A 510 -17.36 6.61 33.26
N MET A 511 -17.55 7.91 33.08
CA MET A 511 -16.49 8.90 33.24
C MET A 511 -16.09 9.20 34.70
N PRO A 512 -17.02 9.24 35.70
CA PRO A 512 -16.63 9.42 37.10
C PRO A 512 -15.69 8.31 37.60
N GLU A 513 -16.04 7.05 37.36
CA GLU A 513 -15.23 5.89 37.75
C GLU A 513 -14.08 5.61 36.77
N PHE A 514 -14.17 6.07 35.52
CA PHE A 514 -13.34 5.68 34.36
C PHE A 514 -13.24 4.16 34.19
N THR A 515 -14.40 3.52 34.04
CA THR A 515 -14.55 2.06 33.89
C THR A 515 -15.52 1.69 32.78
N LEU A 516 -15.24 0.59 32.07
CA LEU A 516 -16.18 -0.01 31.12
C LEU A 516 -17.42 -0.53 31.86
N THR A 517 -18.61 -0.11 31.41
CA THR A 517 -19.90 -0.49 32.04
C THR A 517 -20.67 -1.54 31.25
N ARG A 518 -20.69 -1.41 29.92
CA ARG A 518 -21.33 -2.32 28.97
C ARG A 518 -20.69 -2.16 27.59
N ARG A 519 -20.94 -3.12 26.71
CA ARG A 519 -20.74 -2.99 25.27
C ARG A 519 -22.11 -2.96 24.58
N LEU A 520 -22.25 -2.12 23.57
CA LEU A 520 -23.38 -2.11 22.65
C LEU A 520 -23.01 -2.93 21.43
N ASP A 521 -23.85 -3.88 21.08
CA ASP A 521 -23.64 -4.82 19.98
C ASP A 521 -24.10 -4.23 18.65
N LEU A 522 -23.23 -4.28 17.62
CA LEU A 522 -23.54 -3.80 16.27
C LEU A 522 -24.08 -4.91 15.36
N GLY A 523 -24.21 -6.15 15.84
CA GLY A 523 -24.78 -7.26 15.09
C GLY A 523 -23.81 -7.91 14.09
N GLY A 524 -22.51 -7.90 14.41
CA GLY A 524 -21.48 -8.61 13.66
C GLY A 524 -21.33 -10.09 14.00
N PRO A 525 -20.43 -10.82 13.29
CA PRO A 525 -20.09 -12.22 13.55
C PRO A 525 -19.70 -12.51 15.01
N ARG A 526 -20.08 -13.69 15.50
CA ARG A 526 -19.75 -14.17 16.86
C ARG A 526 -18.53 -15.07 16.93
N VAL A 527 -17.87 -15.27 15.80
CA VAL A 527 -16.65 -16.08 15.65
C VAL A 527 -15.61 -15.17 15.05
N THR A 528 -14.40 -15.16 15.60
CA THR A 528 -13.25 -14.52 14.95
C THR A 528 -12.81 -15.41 13.80
N THR A 529 -12.90 -14.93 12.55
CA THR A 529 -12.36 -15.65 11.40
C THR A 529 -10.84 -15.50 11.35
N GLU A 530 -10.17 -16.40 10.63
CA GLU A 530 -8.72 -16.31 10.33
C GLU A 530 -8.34 -14.92 9.78
N LEU A 531 -9.22 -14.31 8.98
CA LEU A 531 -9.02 -12.97 8.46
C LEU A 531 -9.05 -11.89 9.56
N ARG A 532 -10.06 -11.94 10.44
CA ARG A 532 -10.21 -10.98 11.55
C ARG A 532 -9.09 -11.11 12.58
N GLU A 533 -8.57 -12.32 12.80
CA GLU A 533 -7.40 -12.53 13.65
C GLU A 533 -6.13 -11.96 13.00
N GLY A 534 -5.96 -12.11 11.69
CA GLY A 534 -4.87 -11.46 10.95
C GLY A 534 -4.91 -9.93 11.01
N GLU A 535 -6.11 -9.34 10.99
CA GLU A 535 -6.33 -7.91 11.16
C GLU A 535 -5.99 -7.45 12.60
N ARG A 536 -6.33 -8.26 13.62
CA ARG A 536 -5.93 -8.03 15.02
C ARG A 536 -4.42 -8.05 15.16
N LEU A 537 -3.73 -9.07 14.62
CA LEU A 537 -2.27 -9.19 14.65
C LEU A 537 -1.54 -8.08 13.87
N PHE A 538 -2.17 -7.52 12.82
CA PHE A 538 -1.65 -6.36 12.10
C PHE A 538 -1.67 -5.08 12.95
N HIS A 539 -2.69 -4.95 13.81
CA HIS A 539 -2.87 -3.82 14.72
C HIS A 539 -2.15 -3.99 16.06
N ASP A 540 -1.94 -5.22 16.55
CA ASP A 540 -1.34 -5.47 17.86
C ASP A 540 0.14 -5.04 17.92
N ALA A 541 0.43 -4.04 18.75
CA ALA A 541 1.80 -3.63 19.07
C ALA A 541 2.41 -4.42 20.24
N THR A 542 1.63 -5.23 20.97
CA THR A 542 2.12 -5.95 22.15
C THR A 542 3.12 -7.06 21.83
N VAL A 543 3.16 -7.53 20.58
CA VAL A 543 4.24 -8.39 20.04
C VAL A 543 5.60 -7.70 19.96
N THR A 544 5.66 -6.36 19.90
CA THR A 544 6.92 -5.61 19.80
C THR A 544 7.48 -5.21 21.17
N GLN A 545 8.80 -5.01 21.23
CA GLN A 545 9.45 -4.74 22.51
C GLN A 545 9.02 -3.38 23.08
N GLY A 546 8.28 -3.42 24.21
CA GLY A 546 7.80 -2.22 24.90
C GLY A 546 6.60 -1.56 24.25
N ARG A 547 5.90 -2.26 23.34
CA ARG A 547 4.75 -1.77 22.55
C ARG A 547 5.08 -0.60 21.61
N GLN A 548 6.31 -0.53 21.10
CA GLN A 548 6.79 0.63 20.35
C GLN A 548 6.20 0.76 18.94
N LEU A 549 5.66 -0.30 18.35
CA LEU A 549 4.97 -0.27 17.06
C LEU A 549 4.15 -1.54 16.82
N SER A 550 3.22 -1.46 15.89
CA SER A 550 2.49 -2.56 15.24
C SER A 550 2.87 -2.61 13.75
N CYS A 551 2.27 -3.51 12.94
CA CYS A 551 2.36 -3.35 11.48
C CYS A 551 1.60 -2.10 11.01
N ARG A 552 0.48 -1.77 11.66
CA ARG A 552 -0.29 -0.53 11.45
C ARG A 552 0.56 0.74 11.60
N THR A 553 1.50 0.80 12.54
CA THR A 553 2.26 2.03 12.82
C THR A 553 3.04 2.56 11.60
N CYS A 554 3.72 1.72 10.84
CA CYS A 554 4.37 2.15 9.59
C CYS A 554 3.41 2.11 8.39
N HIS A 555 2.32 1.32 8.47
CA HIS A 555 1.35 1.11 7.39
C HIS A 555 -0.08 1.55 7.77
N PRO A 556 -0.33 2.86 7.95
CA PRO A 556 -1.68 3.37 8.17
C PRO A 556 -2.61 2.94 7.03
N ASP A 557 -3.71 2.28 7.36
CA ASP A 557 -4.68 1.65 6.45
C ASP A 557 -4.02 0.73 5.38
N GLY A 558 -2.99 -0.03 5.77
CA GLY A 558 -2.20 -0.86 4.86
C GLY A 558 -1.40 -0.06 3.83
N HIS A 559 -1.30 1.25 4.01
CA HIS A 559 -0.69 2.18 3.08
C HIS A 559 0.74 2.54 3.52
N ILE A 560 1.08 3.83 3.45
CA ILE A 560 2.40 4.36 3.78
C ILE A 560 2.23 5.61 4.66
N ASP A 561 3.09 5.75 5.65
CA ASP A 561 3.30 6.98 6.41
C ASP A 561 4.01 8.10 5.59
N GLY A 562 4.67 7.71 4.49
CA GLY A 562 5.44 8.59 3.62
C GLY A 562 6.86 8.86 4.15
N LEU A 563 7.42 7.94 4.93
CA LEU A 563 8.78 7.98 5.47
C LEU A 563 9.66 6.89 4.87
N ALA A 564 10.95 7.22 4.74
CA ALA A 564 12.01 6.22 4.53
C ALA A 564 12.73 5.93 5.85
N PHE A 565 13.07 4.65 6.07
CA PHE A 565 13.66 4.15 7.31
C PHE A 565 14.93 3.32 7.06
N ASP A 566 15.91 3.46 7.95
CA ASP A 566 17.13 2.64 8.00
C ASP A 566 16.85 1.38 8.85
N ILE A 567 16.34 0.33 8.17
CA ILE A 567 15.87 -0.94 8.77
C ILE A 567 16.65 -2.18 8.28
N GLU A 568 17.70 -1.98 7.50
CA GLU A 568 18.35 -3.04 6.74
C GLU A 568 19.60 -3.63 7.39
N ALA A 569 19.96 -4.83 6.91
CA ALA A 569 20.95 -5.71 7.54
C ALA A 569 22.37 -5.52 6.98
N ASP A 570 22.68 -4.34 6.41
CA ASP A 570 23.83 -4.14 5.53
C ASP A 570 24.70 -2.91 5.87
N GLY A 571 24.35 -2.13 6.90
CA GLY A 571 25.18 -1.06 7.44
C GLY A 571 24.52 -0.34 8.61
N LEU A 572 25.17 0.71 9.11
CA LEU A 572 24.54 1.73 9.93
C LEU A 572 24.60 3.04 9.16
N GLY A 573 23.45 3.63 8.81
CA GLY A 573 23.43 4.86 8.04
C GLY A 573 23.49 4.66 6.53
N LEU A 574 23.24 3.45 6.01
CA LEU A 574 23.18 3.11 4.59
C LEU A 574 21.76 2.67 4.19
N HIS A 575 21.45 2.68 2.89
CA HIS A 575 20.23 2.09 2.31
C HIS A 575 18.90 2.33 3.05
N PRO A 576 18.55 3.57 3.46
CA PRO A 576 17.22 3.84 3.99
C PRO A 576 16.17 3.54 2.92
N VAL A 577 15.20 2.69 3.25
CA VAL A 577 14.17 2.24 2.31
C VAL A 577 12.85 2.97 2.52
N ASP A 578 12.21 3.37 1.43
CA ASP A 578 10.84 3.88 1.44
C ASP A 578 9.85 2.75 1.72
N ASN A 579 8.81 3.05 2.49
CA ASN A 579 7.86 2.03 2.92
C ASN A 579 6.90 1.66 1.78
N ARG A 580 6.83 0.36 1.41
CA ARG A 580 5.94 -0.11 0.33
C ARG A 580 4.50 -0.28 0.85
N SER A 581 3.51 0.20 0.10
CA SER A 581 2.10 -0.04 0.44
C SER A 581 1.74 -1.53 0.34
N LEU A 582 1.00 -2.01 1.34
CA LEU A 582 0.46 -3.36 1.43
C LEU A 582 -0.88 -3.54 0.69
N ARG A 583 -1.51 -2.44 0.25
CA ARG A 583 -2.76 -2.42 -0.51
C ARG A 583 -2.63 -3.23 -1.81
N GLY A 584 -3.21 -4.44 -1.80
CA GLY A 584 -3.20 -5.42 -2.89
C GLY A 584 -1.86 -6.09 -3.15
N ILE A 585 -0.99 -6.20 -2.13
CA ILE A 585 0.40 -6.70 -2.22
C ILE A 585 0.53 -8.17 -2.66
N PHE A 586 -0.52 -8.99 -2.48
CA PHE A 586 -0.53 -10.43 -2.76
C PHE A 586 0.15 -10.84 -4.08
N ASP A 587 -0.16 -10.13 -5.18
CA ASP A 587 0.31 -10.47 -6.52
C ASP A 587 1.74 -9.98 -6.83
N THR A 588 2.43 -9.28 -5.92
CA THR A 588 3.69 -8.55 -6.21
C THR A 588 4.93 -9.02 -5.42
N PRO A 589 5.25 -10.33 -5.32
CA PRO A 589 6.54 -10.80 -4.83
C PRO A 589 7.66 -10.51 -5.86
N PRO A 590 8.88 -10.14 -5.44
CA PRO A 590 9.39 -10.16 -4.07
C PRO A 590 9.05 -8.90 -3.23
N PHE A 591 9.00 -9.10 -1.91
CA PHE A 591 8.51 -8.11 -0.93
C PHE A 591 9.62 -7.22 -0.34
N LYS A 592 10.67 -6.94 -1.13
CA LYS A 592 11.83 -6.13 -0.77
C LYS A 592 12.37 -5.40 -1.99
N TRP A 593 12.96 -4.22 -1.79
CA TRP A 593 13.53 -3.42 -2.87
C TRP A 593 14.72 -4.08 -3.57
N GLU A 594 15.52 -4.89 -2.87
CA GLU A 594 16.62 -5.70 -3.46
C GLU A 594 16.13 -7.06 -4.01
N GLY A 595 14.83 -7.35 -3.91
CA GLY A 595 14.20 -8.58 -4.39
C GLY A 595 14.51 -9.87 -3.60
N THR A 596 15.06 -9.76 -2.38
CA THR A 596 15.62 -10.92 -1.63
C THR A 596 14.63 -11.70 -0.75
N ASN A 597 13.38 -11.24 -0.57
CA ASN A 597 12.33 -11.95 0.17
C ASN A 597 11.19 -12.39 -0.77
N PRO A 598 11.02 -13.70 -1.04
CA PRO A 598 10.08 -14.20 -2.05
C PRO A 598 8.62 -14.33 -1.55
N SER A 599 8.40 -14.44 -0.24
CA SER A 599 7.11 -14.76 0.37
C SER A 599 6.77 -13.83 1.56
N LEU A 600 5.47 -13.63 1.82
CA LEU A 600 5.02 -12.78 2.93
C LEU A 600 5.30 -13.43 4.29
N GLU A 601 5.21 -14.77 4.35
CA GLU A 601 5.58 -15.59 5.49
C GLU A 601 7.03 -15.31 5.95
N ARG A 602 7.95 -15.14 5.00
CA ARG A 602 9.35 -14.78 5.29
C ARG A 602 9.53 -13.30 5.67
N GLN A 603 8.74 -12.40 5.08
CA GLN A 603 8.78 -10.97 5.38
C GLN A 603 8.22 -10.67 6.78
N CYS A 604 7.04 -11.19 7.10
CA CYS A 604 6.27 -10.89 8.30
C CYS A 604 6.53 -11.85 9.47
N GLY A 605 7.08 -13.04 9.21
CA GLY A 605 7.60 -13.95 10.22
C GLY A 605 9.09 -13.66 10.52
N PRO A 606 10.04 -14.54 10.15
CA PRO A 606 11.44 -14.45 10.57
C PRO A 606 12.16 -13.10 10.34
N ARG A 607 11.88 -12.34 9.27
CA ARG A 607 12.53 -11.03 9.05
C ARG A 607 11.99 -9.93 9.97
N PHE A 608 10.69 -9.93 10.26
CA PHE A 608 10.08 -9.04 11.25
C PHE A 608 10.56 -9.42 12.67
N ALA A 609 10.62 -10.72 12.95
CA ALA A 609 11.04 -11.30 14.24
C ALA A 609 12.43 -10.87 14.71
N VAL A 610 13.39 -10.73 13.80
CA VAL A 610 14.78 -10.36 14.13
C VAL A 610 14.96 -8.88 14.48
N PHE A 611 14.07 -8.00 14.00
CA PHE A 611 14.25 -6.55 14.06
C PHE A 611 13.27 -5.80 14.97
N PHE A 612 12.03 -6.30 15.12
CA PHE A 612 10.95 -5.56 15.77
C PHE A 612 10.32 -6.25 16.99
N THR A 613 10.50 -7.57 17.14
CA THR A 613 9.80 -8.35 18.16
C THR A 613 10.76 -9.14 19.06
N ARG A 614 10.18 -10.00 19.93
CA ARG A 614 10.92 -10.82 20.90
C ARG A 614 10.94 -12.29 20.48
N LEU A 615 11.92 -12.67 19.64
CA LEU A 615 12.27 -14.06 19.32
C LEU A 615 11.09 -14.90 18.81
N ASP A 616 10.74 -14.69 17.54
CA ASP A 616 9.68 -15.37 16.78
C ASP A 616 8.26 -15.10 17.36
N PRO A 617 7.59 -14.00 16.92
CA PRO A 617 6.43 -13.44 17.60
C PRO A 617 5.11 -14.16 17.33
N PHE A 618 5.05 -14.97 16.28
CA PHE A 618 3.82 -15.55 15.77
C PHE A 618 3.98 -17.07 15.69
N THR A 619 3.00 -17.81 16.20
CA THR A 619 2.79 -19.21 15.85
C THR A 619 2.52 -19.35 14.34
N PRO A 620 2.65 -20.56 13.76
CA PRO A 620 2.34 -20.78 12.34
C PRO A 620 0.92 -20.36 11.95
N ASP A 621 -0.06 -20.51 12.85
CA ASP A 621 -1.46 -20.16 12.61
C ASP A 621 -1.68 -18.63 12.66
N GLU A 622 -1.04 -17.92 13.60
CA GLU A 622 -1.04 -16.45 13.66
C GLU A 622 -0.32 -15.83 12.45
N LEU A 623 0.80 -16.41 12.01
CA LEU A 623 1.50 -15.95 10.80
C LEU A 623 0.66 -16.20 9.54
N ALA A 624 -0.02 -17.34 9.45
CA ALA A 624 -0.95 -17.62 8.35
C ALA A 624 -2.12 -16.61 8.34
N ALA A 625 -2.72 -16.33 9.50
CA ALA A 625 -3.76 -15.33 9.66
C ALA A 625 -3.29 -13.92 9.23
N LEU A 626 -2.12 -13.47 9.68
CA LEU A 626 -1.54 -12.18 9.28
C LEU A 626 -1.29 -12.11 7.76
N VAL A 627 -0.68 -13.14 7.18
CA VAL A 627 -0.44 -13.22 5.72
C VAL A 627 -1.75 -13.25 4.93
N ARG A 628 -2.77 -13.95 5.45
CA ARG A 628 -4.14 -13.98 4.92
C ARG A 628 -4.75 -12.56 4.91
N TYR A 629 -4.68 -11.82 6.01
CA TYR A 629 -5.16 -10.43 6.07
C TYR A 629 -4.43 -9.53 5.08
N LEU A 630 -3.08 -9.51 5.13
CA LEU A 630 -2.23 -8.71 4.24
C LEU A 630 -2.54 -8.96 2.75
N SER A 631 -2.82 -10.20 2.38
CA SER A 631 -3.16 -10.59 1.01
C SER A 631 -4.53 -10.08 0.53
N THR A 632 -5.40 -9.63 1.45
CA THR A 632 -6.76 -9.14 1.15
C THR A 632 -6.94 -7.63 1.30
N ILE A 633 -5.93 -6.89 1.77
CA ILE A 633 -6.01 -5.42 1.89
C ILE A 633 -6.29 -4.83 0.51
N GLU A 634 -7.42 -4.13 0.36
CA GLU A 634 -7.89 -3.63 -0.93
C GLU A 634 -7.08 -2.41 -1.42
N ARG A 635 -6.98 -2.24 -2.74
CA ARG A 635 -6.57 -0.95 -3.33
C ARG A 635 -7.81 -0.06 -3.46
N PRO A 636 -7.74 1.25 -3.14
CA PRO A 636 -8.83 2.17 -3.43
C PRO A 636 -9.09 2.22 -4.95
N PRO A 637 -10.34 2.53 -5.38
CA PRO A 637 -10.62 2.90 -6.76
C PRO A 637 -9.71 4.05 -7.21
N ASN A 638 -9.23 3.99 -8.46
CA ASN A 638 -8.32 5.01 -9.00
C ASN A 638 -9.14 6.17 -9.60
N PRO A 639 -9.16 7.38 -9.00
CA PRO A 639 -9.98 8.51 -9.46
C PRO A 639 -9.48 9.12 -10.78
N HIS A 640 -8.24 8.82 -11.17
CA HIS A 640 -7.66 9.25 -12.44
C HIS A 640 -8.05 8.33 -13.62
N ARG A 641 -8.73 7.20 -13.35
CA ARG A 641 -9.11 6.18 -14.33
C ARG A 641 -10.63 6.11 -14.51
N ALA A 642 -11.13 6.64 -15.64
CA ALA A 642 -12.55 6.61 -15.95
C ALA A 642 -13.05 5.18 -16.24
N ALA A 643 -14.35 4.93 -16.02
CA ALA A 643 -14.98 3.63 -16.23
C ALA A 643 -15.02 3.17 -17.70
N ASP A 644 -14.98 4.10 -18.67
CA ASP A 644 -14.79 3.81 -20.10
C ASP A 644 -13.31 3.64 -20.50
N GLY A 645 -12.39 3.74 -19.53
CA GLY A 645 -10.97 3.47 -19.66
C GLY A 645 -10.10 4.72 -19.71
N LEU A 646 -9.00 4.64 -20.46
CA LEU A 646 -8.01 5.71 -20.54
C LEU A 646 -8.56 6.89 -21.36
N THR A 647 -8.41 8.12 -20.87
CA THR A 647 -8.67 9.36 -21.62
C THR A 647 -7.73 9.52 -22.83
N PRO A 648 -8.02 10.41 -23.80
CA PRO A 648 -7.10 10.70 -24.90
C PRO A 648 -5.70 11.15 -24.46
N ARG A 649 -5.55 11.77 -23.27
CA ARG A 649 -4.26 12.13 -22.68
C ARG A 649 -3.49 10.88 -22.24
N GLN A 650 -4.15 10.02 -21.45
CA GLN A 650 -3.59 8.74 -20.99
C GLN A 650 -3.27 7.78 -22.13
N ARG A 651 -4.06 7.75 -23.22
CA ARG A 651 -3.74 6.94 -24.41
C ARG A 651 -2.44 7.36 -25.08
N ARG A 652 -2.12 8.67 -25.12
CA ARG A 652 -0.80 9.15 -25.58
C ARG A 652 0.31 8.81 -24.59
N GLY A 653 0.05 8.93 -23.29
CA GLY A 653 0.99 8.51 -22.25
C GLY A 653 1.34 7.02 -22.31
N LYS A 654 0.35 6.17 -22.56
CA LYS A 654 0.55 4.73 -22.83
C LYS A 654 1.43 4.50 -24.05
N ALA A 655 1.19 5.23 -25.14
CA ALA A 655 2.03 5.16 -26.34
C ALA A 655 3.48 5.66 -26.11
N VAL A 656 3.71 6.56 -25.15
CA VAL A 656 5.07 6.96 -24.70
C VAL A 656 5.71 5.86 -23.84
N PHE A 657 4.97 5.26 -22.92
CA PHE A 657 5.43 4.16 -22.05
C PHE A 657 5.80 2.89 -22.85
N GLU A 658 5.01 2.55 -23.87
CA GLU A 658 5.17 1.35 -24.71
C GLU A 658 6.09 1.57 -25.92
N ARG A 659 6.75 2.74 -26.04
CA ARG A 659 7.52 3.06 -27.24
C ARG A 659 8.78 2.21 -27.38
N ALA A 660 9.00 1.68 -28.57
CA ALA A 660 10.26 1.02 -28.96
C ALA A 660 11.25 1.97 -29.65
N ARG A 661 10.87 3.25 -29.88
CA ARG A 661 11.66 4.24 -30.62
C ARG A 661 11.68 5.60 -29.93
N ALA A 662 12.79 6.32 -30.12
CA ALA A 662 12.94 7.73 -29.77
C ALA A 662 12.18 8.63 -30.77
N ASN A 663 12.05 9.92 -30.43
CA ASN A 663 11.30 10.91 -31.22
C ASN A 663 11.95 11.26 -32.58
N ASP A 664 13.25 10.99 -32.74
CA ASP A 664 13.99 11.06 -34.02
C ASP A 664 13.75 9.84 -34.93
N GLY A 665 13.28 8.73 -34.36
CA GLY A 665 13.02 7.46 -35.04
C GLY A 665 14.02 6.34 -34.71
N ASP A 666 15.09 6.61 -33.96
CA ASP A 666 16.07 5.59 -33.57
C ASP A 666 15.46 4.57 -32.59
N GLU A 667 16.01 3.35 -32.59
CA GLU A 667 15.49 2.27 -31.76
C GLU A 667 16.01 2.36 -30.33
N LEU A 668 15.09 2.38 -29.35
CA LEU A 668 15.48 2.38 -27.94
C LEU A 668 16.13 1.03 -27.58
N PRO A 669 17.30 1.02 -26.90
CA PRO A 669 17.82 -0.20 -26.30
C PRO A 669 16.80 -0.85 -25.35
N LEU A 670 16.81 -2.17 -25.22
CA LEU A 670 15.74 -2.90 -24.54
C LEU A 670 15.65 -2.47 -23.07
N GLU A 671 16.79 -2.42 -22.40
CA GLU A 671 17.00 -1.94 -21.03
C GLU A 671 16.66 -0.45 -20.81
N LYS A 672 16.32 0.29 -21.88
CA LYS A 672 15.90 1.70 -21.84
C LYS A 672 14.42 1.92 -22.17
N ARG A 673 13.62 0.86 -22.30
CA ARG A 673 12.16 0.89 -22.51
C ARG A 673 11.43 0.64 -21.18
N CYS A 674 10.43 1.44 -20.84
CA CYS A 674 9.66 1.28 -19.59
C CYS A 674 9.02 -0.11 -19.47
N THR A 675 8.58 -0.71 -20.58
CA THR A 675 8.01 -2.06 -20.64
C THR A 675 9.00 -3.19 -20.29
N THR A 676 10.30 -2.94 -20.24
CA THR A 676 11.29 -3.97 -19.85
C THR A 676 11.35 -4.14 -18.33
N CYS A 677 11.06 -3.07 -17.58
CA CYS A 677 10.85 -3.11 -16.13
C CYS A 677 9.38 -3.32 -15.76
N HIS A 678 8.43 -2.81 -16.56
CA HIS A 678 7.02 -2.71 -16.17
C HIS A 678 6.05 -3.30 -17.23
N GLY A 679 6.46 -4.39 -17.89
CA GLY A 679 5.75 -4.99 -19.02
C GLY A 679 4.73 -6.09 -18.69
N SER A 680 4.66 -6.58 -17.45
CA SER A 680 3.65 -7.57 -17.06
C SER A 680 2.26 -6.95 -16.90
N ALA A 681 1.23 -7.80 -16.73
CA ALA A 681 -0.13 -7.37 -16.42
C ALA A 681 -0.26 -6.57 -15.10
N TYR A 682 0.77 -6.55 -14.26
CA TYR A 682 0.84 -5.82 -12.99
C TYR A 682 1.77 -4.58 -13.06
N HIS A 683 2.39 -4.36 -14.23
CA HIS A 683 3.40 -3.32 -14.47
C HIS A 683 4.64 -3.44 -13.59
N GLU A 684 5.18 -4.66 -13.53
CA GLU A 684 6.43 -5.06 -12.85
C GLU A 684 7.15 -6.14 -13.69
N SER A 685 8.43 -6.37 -13.46
CA SER A 685 9.18 -7.47 -14.11
C SER A 685 9.39 -8.69 -13.22
N GLY A 686 9.25 -8.55 -11.89
CA GLY A 686 9.65 -9.58 -10.91
C GLY A 686 11.12 -9.98 -11.08
N ALA A 687 11.96 -8.99 -11.41
CA ALA A 687 13.34 -9.18 -11.84
C ALA A 687 14.16 -7.96 -11.43
N VAL A 688 15.29 -8.23 -10.78
CA VAL A 688 16.12 -7.22 -10.13
C VAL A 688 17.03 -6.55 -11.18
N GLN A 689 16.78 -5.27 -11.48
CA GLN A 689 17.42 -4.51 -12.56
C GLN A 689 18.16 -3.28 -12.03
N ASP A 690 19.23 -2.87 -12.71
CA ASP A 690 19.80 -1.52 -12.52
C ASP A 690 18.96 -0.53 -13.33
N VAL A 691 18.28 0.37 -12.61
CA VAL A 691 17.47 1.45 -13.18
C VAL A 691 18.12 2.83 -13.00
N GLY A 692 19.41 2.86 -12.62
CA GLY A 692 20.23 4.07 -12.47
C GLY A 692 19.74 5.07 -11.42
N THR A 693 19.09 4.58 -10.37
CA THR A 693 18.57 5.37 -9.23
C THR A 693 19.45 5.30 -7.98
N THR A 694 20.59 4.59 -8.08
CA THR A 694 21.58 4.37 -7.03
C THR A 694 22.20 5.70 -6.58
N MET A 695 22.11 6.01 -5.29
CA MET A 695 22.64 7.24 -4.68
C MET A 695 24.00 7.02 -4.02
N TRP A 696 24.65 8.08 -3.54
CA TRP A 696 25.97 7.99 -2.90
C TRP A 696 25.97 7.21 -1.58
N PHE A 697 24.81 7.12 -0.92
CA PHE A 697 24.57 6.29 0.26
C PHE A 697 24.09 4.87 -0.08
N ASP A 698 24.01 4.52 -1.38
CA ASP A 698 23.74 3.17 -1.87
C ASP A 698 25.03 2.38 -2.21
N ALA A 699 26.19 2.84 -1.71
CA ALA A 699 27.48 2.19 -1.91
C ALA A 699 27.90 1.31 -0.73
N ALA A 700 28.58 0.19 -1.00
CA ALA A 700 29.27 -0.59 0.01
C ALA A 700 30.59 0.09 0.38
N MET A 701 30.77 0.43 1.66
CA MET A 701 31.99 1.06 2.16
C MET A 701 33.08 0.02 2.46
N GLU A 702 34.01 -0.17 1.53
CA GLU A 702 35.41 -0.44 1.94
C GLU A 702 36.07 0.91 2.21
N VAL A 703 36.36 1.20 3.49
CA VAL A 703 37.05 2.42 3.91
C VAL A 703 38.53 2.11 4.08
N GLU A 704 39.37 2.64 3.21
CA GLU A 704 40.77 2.91 3.52
C GLU A 704 41.07 4.41 3.35
N ASP A 705 41.64 4.98 4.40
CA ASP A 705 42.06 6.38 4.65
C ASP A 705 41.00 7.52 4.69
N PRO A 706 40.94 8.32 5.79
CA PRO A 706 40.12 9.52 5.90
C PRO A 706 40.94 10.82 5.99
N ASP A 707 40.96 11.62 4.91
CA ASP A 707 41.38 13.04 4.95
C ASP A 707 40.24 13.91 4.42
N LEU A 708 39.47 14.51 5.35
CA LEU A 708 38.35 15.42 5.07
C LEU A 708 38.53 16.74 5.85
N GLU A 709 39.61 17.46 5.55
CA GLU A 709 39.78 18.87 5.94
C GLU A 709 39.63 19.81 4.72
N ASP A 710 38.39 20.20 4.38
CA ASP A 710 38.13 21.51 3.76
C ASP A 710 36.67 21.96 4.05
N GLU A 711 36.50 22.94 4.94
CA GLU A 711 35.20 23.59 5.19
C GLU A 711 35.01 24.79 4.25
N SER A 712 34.30 24.59 3.13
CA SER A 712 33.75 25.70 2.36
C SER A 712 32.42 25.38 1.65
N ASP A 713 31.51 26.36 1.66
CA ASP A 713 30.14 26.21 1.15
C ASP A 713 30.07 25.92 -0.36
N PHE A 714 29.50 24.77 -0.71
CA PHE A 714 29.14 24.31 -2.07
C PHE A 714 30.29 24.05 -3.07
N GLY A 715 31.09 23.00 -2.81
CA GLY A 715 32.14 22.52 -3.71
C GLY A 715 31.65 21.81 -5.00
N PRO A 716 32.12 22.20 -6.21
CA PRO A 716 31.65 21.63 -7.50
C PRO A 716 32.38 20.34 -7.96
N MET A 717 33.09 19.63 -7.07
CA MET A 717 33.87 18.42 -7.42
C MET A 717 33.30 17.08 -6.90
N GLY A 718 32.14 17.07 -6.23
CA GLY A 718 31.48 15.85 -5.72
C GLY A 718 30.99 14.83 -6.77
N ILE A 719 31.46 14.96 -8.02
CA ILE A 719 31.14 14.09 -9.16
C ILE A 719 32.41 13.37 -9.69
N ALA A 720 33.62 13.80 -9.30
CA ALA A 720 34.87 13.38 -9.92
C ALA A 720 35.45 12.04 -9.41
N LEU A 721 35.01 11.55 -8.25
CA LEU A 721 35.45 10.27 -7.64
C LEU A 721 34.44 9.12 -7.86
N TYR A 722 33.42 9.33 -8.69
CA TYR A 722 32.21 8.49 -8.75
C TYR A 722 32.29 7.33 -9.76
N GLN A 723 33.41 7.13 -10.46
CA GLN A 723 33.43 6.32 -11.69
C GLN A 723 34.09 4.93 -11.57
N ASP A 724 35.03 4.71 -10.66
CA ASP A 724 35.81 3.45 -10.60
C ASP A 724 35.37 2.48 -9.46
N VAL A 725 34.34 2.83 -8.67
CA VAL A 725 33.76 1.97 -7.61
C VAL A 725 32.45 1.29 -8.06
N LEU A 726 32.14 1.30 -9.37
CA LEU A 726 30.79 1.03 -9.89
C LEU A 726 30.44 -0.44 -10.15
N ASP A 727 31.38 -1.39 -10.04
CA ASP A 727 31.15 -2.80 -10.40
C ASP A 727 30.26 -3.60 -9.40
N LEU A 728 29.78 -2.95 -8.33
CA LEU A 728 28.69 -3.44 -7.48
C LEU A 728 27.46 -2.50 -7.50
N ALA A 729 27.07 -2.04 -8.70
CA ALA A 729 25.79 -1.39 -8.93
C ALA A 729 24.63 -2.24 -8.39
N ARG A 730 24.09 -1.84 -7.22
CA ARG A 730 22.95 -2.51 -6.58
C ARG A 730 21.74 -2.41 -7.50
N ARG A 731 21.21 -3.57 -7.87
CA ARG A 731 20.00 -3.71 -8.66
C ARG A 731 18.80 -3.73 -7.72
N PHE A 732 17.66 -3.22 -8.19
CA PHE A 732 16.41 -3.19 -7.44
C PHE A 732 15.32 -3.97 -8.17
N ASP A 733 14.44 -4.62 -7.42
CA ASP A 733 13.18 -5.13 -7.95
C ASP A 733 12.26 -3.94 -8.28
N THR A 734 11.66 -3.99 -9.46
CA THR A 734 10.95 -2.85 -10.04
C THR A 734 9.47 -2.92 -9.63
N PRO A 735 8.97 -1.95 -8.85
CA PRO A 735 7.67 -2.08 -8.19
C PRO A 735 6.52 -2.05 -9.19
N MET A 736 5.40 -2.67 -8.80
CA MET A 736 4.11 -2.49 -9.44
C MET A 736 3.75 -0.99 -9.60
N LEU A 737 3.10 -0.65 -10.71
CA LEU A 737 2.68 0.74 -10.98
C LEU A 737 1.17 1.00 -10.79
N ARG A 738 0.39 0.00 -10.34
CA ARG A 738 -1.05 0.17 -10.05
C ARG A 738 -1.27 1.06 -8.82
N ASN A 739 -2.16 2.04 -8.93
CA ASN A 739 -2.41 3.08 -7.92
C ASN A 739 -1.15 3.88 -7.50
N VAL A 740 -0.07 3.88 -8.30
CA VAL A 740 1.22 4.50 -7.91
C VAL A 740 1.09 5.99 -7.56
N TYR A 741 0.09 6.70 -8.10
CA TYR A 741 -0.20 8.09 -7.74
C TYR A 741 -0.41 8.35 -6.24
N ALA A 742 -0.88 7.34 -5.49
CA ALA A 742 -1.27 7.46 -4.09
C ALA A 742 -0.07 7.32 -3.12
N SER A 743 1.04 6.74 -3.59
CA SER A 743 2.22 6.41 -2.78
C SER A 743 3.47 7.28 -3.05
N PRO A 744 3.43 8.63 -2.88
CA PRO A 744 4.64 9.45 -2.78
C PRO A 744 5.18 9.49 -1.34
N PRO A 745 6.51 9.40 -1.12
CA PRO A 745 7.56 9.58 -2.12
C PRO A 745 7.83 8.34 -2.99
N TYR A 746 8.72 8.48 -3.97
CA TYR A 746 9.03 7.48 -4.99
C TYR A 746 10.52 7.12 -5.01
N LEU A 747 10.81 6.01 -5.69
CA LEU A 747 12.07 5.26 -5.70
C LEU A 747 12.35 4.56 -4.36
N HIS A 748 13.29 3.61 -4.38
CA HIS A 748 13.56 2.68 -3.27
C HIS A 748 13.91 3.38 -1.94
N ASN A 749 14.37 4.62 -2.01
CA ASN A 749 14.86 5.43 -0.89
C ASN A 749 14.03 6.70 -0.63
N GLY A 750 12.88 6.87 -1.31
CA GLY A 750 11.98 8.00 -1.11
C GLY A 750 12.55 9.37 -1.53
N ALA A 751 13.64 9.40 -2.31
CA ALA A 751 14.29 10.66 -2.70
C ALA A 751 13.46 11.53 -3.66
N VAL A 752 12.43 10.97 -4.30
CA VAL A 752 11.62 11.63 -5.34
C VAL A 752 10.22 11.94 -4.84
N ARG A 753 9.72 13.16 -5.04
CA ARG A 753 8.43 13.60 -4.45
C ARG A 753 7.28 13.65 -5.46
N THR A 754 7.59 13.61 -6.75
CA THR A 754 6.61 13.61 -7.86
C THR A 754 7.05 12.66 -8.96
N LEU A 755 6.10 12.08 -9.71
CA LEU A 755 6.43 11.23 -10.86
C LEU A 755 7.25 12.01 -11.91
N GLU A 756 6.96 13.30 -12.07
CA GLU A 756 7.72 14.24 -12.89
C GLU A 756 9.21 14.31 -12.52
N GLU A 757 9.54 14.37 -11.22
CA GLU A 757 10.92 14.48 -10.73
C GLU A 757 11.79 13.27 -11.09
N ILE A 758 11.21 12.06 -11.23
CA ILE A 758 11.93 10.85 -11.67
C ILE A 758 12.75 11.18 -12.91
N TRP A 759 12.10 11.74 -13.94
CA TRP A 759 12.74 12.04 -15.22
C TRP A 759 13.40 13.42 -15.28
N THR A 760 12.86 14.44 -14.60
CA THR A 760 13.42 15.80 -14.70
C THR A 760 14.59 16.10 -13.75
N ARG A 761 14.82 15.26 -12.73
CA ARG A 761 15.90 15.46 -11.75
C ARG A 761 16.78 14.21 -11.55
N PHE A 762 16.18 13.01 -11.50
CA PHE A 762 16.89 11.80 -11.08
C PHE A 762 17.29 10.86 -12.23
N ASN A 763 16.92 11.17 -13.49
CA ASN A 763 17.26 10.36 -14.66
C ASN A 763 18.37 10.95 -15.55
N LEU A 764 19.36 11.64 -14.96
CA LEU A 764 20.40 12.38 -15.70
C LEU A 764 21.16 11.52 -16.72
N TYR A 765 21.46 10.27 -16.36
CA TYR A 765 22.17 9.30 -17.22
C TYR A 765 21.24 8.37 -18.02
N GLN A 766 19.92 8.65 -18.00
CA GLN A 766 18.90 7.79 -18.60
C GLN A 766 18.94 6.34 -18.10
N GLY A 767 19.15 6.15 -16.80
CA GLY A 767 18.98 4.85 -16.13
C GLY A 767 17.53 4.37 -16.20
N HIS A 768 16.62 5.24 -15.78
CA HIS A 768 15.19 5.01 -15.62
C HIS A 768 14.41 5.23 -16.93
N GLY A 769 14.91 4.59 -17.99
CA GLY A 769 14.42 4.70 -19.37
C GLY A 769 14.98 5.91 -20.14
N MET A 770 15.00 5.80 -21.47
CA MET A 770 15.39 6.90 -22.35
C MET A 770 14.25 7.91 -22.46
N THR A 771 14.49 9.15 -22.01
CA THR A 771 13.46 10.20 -21.86
C THR A 771 13.93 11.63 -22.19
N HIS A 772 15.21 11.87 -22.49
CA HIS A 772 15.71 13.23 -22.76
C HIS A 772 15.07 13.86 -24.02
N ASP A 773 14.62 13.04 -24.96
CA ASP A 773 14.00 13.44 -26.21
C ASP A 773 12.51 13.77 -26.06
N LEU A 774 11.88 13.41 -24.93
CA LEU A 774 10.47 13.65 -24.68
C LEU A 774 10.18 15.14 -24.54
N THR A 775 9.23 15.61 -25.35
CA THR A 775 8.65 16.93 -25.13
C THR A 775 7.94 16.99 -23.77
N ARG A 776 7.86 18.18 -23.17
CA ARG A 776 7.07 18.41 -21.94
C ARG A 776 5.62 17.93 -22.06
N GLY A 777 5.04 17.97 -23.27
CA GLY A 777 3.72 17.39 -23.56
C GLY A 777 3.69 15.86 -23.40
N GLN A 778 4.66 15.15 -23.98
CA GLN A 778 4.76 13.69 -23.84
C GLN A 778 5.06 13.24 -22.41
N LEU A 779 5.90 13.98 -21.66
CA LEU A 779 6.14 13.69 -20.25
C LEU A 779 4.88 13.91 -19.39
N ASN A 780 4.17 15.02 -19.63
CA ASN A 780 2.87 15.29 -19.00
C ASN A 780 1.81 14.24 -19.36
N ASP A 781 1.87 13.65 -20.56
CA ASP A 781 0.98 12.56 -20.97
C ASP A 781 1.37 11.23 -20.30
N LEU A 782 2.67 10.91 -20.22
CA LEU A 782 3.21 9.73 -19.53
C LEU A 782 2.81 9.72 -18.05
N VAL A 783 3.02 10.81 -17.33
CA VAL A 783 2.58 10.91 -15.92
C VAL A 783 1.06 10.75 -15.80
N ALA A 784 0.28 11.33 -16.71
CA ALA A 784 -1.18 11.15 -16.69
C ALA A 784 -1.61 9.69 -16.93
N TYR A 785 -0.87 8.92 -17.72
CA TYR A 785 -1.06 7.47 -17.89
C TYR A 785 -0.71 6.70 -16.62
N LEU A 786 0.48 6.93 -16.05
CA LEU A 786 0.94 6.27 -14.83
C LEU A 786 -0.01 6.51 -13.65
N LYS A 787 -0.55 7.73 -13.55
CA LYS A 787 -1.57 8.06 -12.55
C LYS A 787 -2.87 7.25 -12.69
N ALA A 788 -3.18 6.71 -13.87
CA ALA A 788 -4.42 5.98 -14.18
C ALA A 788 -4.24 4.45 -14.28
N LEU A 789 -3.13 3.91 -13.77
CA LEU A 789 -2.89 2.47 -13.65
C LEU A 789 -3.65 1.88 -12.46
#